data_AF-A0A285VQW5-F1
#
_entry.id   AF-A0A285VQW5-F1
#
_cell.length_a   1.000
_cell.length_b   1.000
_cell.length_c   1.000
_cell.angle_alpha   90.00
_cell.angle_beta   90.00
_cell.angle_gamma   90.00
#
_symmetry.space_group_name_H-M   'P 1'
#
loop_
_entity.id
_entity.type
_entity.pdbx_description
1 polymer ?
#
loop_
_entity_poly.entity_id
_entity_poly.type
_entity_poly.pdbx_seq_one_letter_code
_entity_poly.pdbx_strand_id
1 'polypeptide(L)'
;MAEQLSVTDPAFSEQLRALQTTDPAHPDSWNPQYQGLLENDHWLRAKIVETQGQVEDILGSDPINLSDQLDALVQYGAQRVFTERREQVPSHTITSAVSGDDSIDLDDTTGIEVGQHYFINDAGNVQAVRIAEVLSTNRVTLTTTLNSTVAAGSTLGRLAPGYYATPQLADMERGATIHAQGDNLAVSGWSGNSWTDLNKRADGGWDVPAGVDRLRVSGTVSRVAVISSLPISVTRRAQNITPADGDNGLTVTPTLQGTPYYPLYGVPQARRRFQIIERGGSFATPLYAGEEVPTGDTPMVEHVVATPLTTDVSYQWRYSDQNVEGEWAPWSLPTTFTTADTYVAAPTVVSPADGATEVPEQPIFSLSAFTVTNGEDTHAATSVRIKDSTGAVVWELAESATLNDIVVPAGVLQEGERTYTVEGRYHGETYGSSAWSVPASFTTEASFVPADQIGAAYGGGYTAGQIVSDYDGETYLLIVSDGGGDSVQTGAGTMEWRTAQSSVTTTHGVPPMTLADGRANHNAIKAAGALSQFPAVQWIENTLNAGAGLNGHTDWYLPARDELELIYRNFKPTTQDNNDGNRSSSSSYYAADGATHGTNANSLPEGAGYTTSDPAQTARDSFREGGADAFEASGYWSSTEGNSSGAWYQGFDSGSQYISGKTYANRVRAVRRVKL
;
A
#
# COMPACT_ATOMS: atom_id res chain seq x y z
N MET A 1 -13.83 35.81 -6.45
CA MET A 1 -14.81 36.53 -5.61
C MET A 1 -14.77 35.90 -4.23
N ALA A 2 -13.94 36.43 -3.33
CA ALA A 2 -13.98 36.09 -1.91
C ALA A 2 -14.41 37.37 -1.20
N GLU A 3 -15.69 37.45 -0.90
CA GLU A 3 -16.25 38.52 -0.08
C GLU A 3 -15.77 38.24 1.35
N GLN A 4 -14.93 39.11 1.87
CA GLN A 4 -14.41 39.06 3.22
C GLN A 4 -15.58 39.27 4.18
N LEU A 5 -16.14 38.19 4.74
CA LEU A 5 -17.12 38.26 5.83
C LEU A 5 -16.42 38.89 7.03
N SER A 6 -16.63 40.19 7.24
CA SER A 6 -16.24 40.87 8.47
C SER A 6 -17.10 40.30 9.60
N VAL A 7 -16.56 39.38 10.38
CA VAL A 7 -17.20 38.92 11.62
C VAL A 7 -17.06 40.05 12.64
N THR A 8 -18.14 40.78 12.88
CA THR A 8 -18.24 41.75 13.98
C THR A 8 -18.16 41.02 15.32
N ASP A 9 -17.48 41.59 16.31
CA ASP A 9 -17.45 41.05 17.68
C ASP A 9 -18.87 40.77 18.19
N PRO A 10 -19.21 39.52 18.55
CA PRO A 10 -20.53 39.22 19.04
C PRO A 10 -20.73 39.83 20.44
N ALA A 11 -21.93 40.37 20.68
CA ALA A 11 -22.31 40.84 22.00
C ALA A 11 -22.55 39.65 22.92
N PHE A 12 -21.57 39.32 23.76
CA PHE A 12 -21.71 38.27 24.77
C PHE A 12 -22.78 38.64 25.79
N SER A 13 -23.81 37.80 25.93
CA SER A 13 -24.79 37.87 27.02
C SER A 13 -24.51 36.76 28.02
N GLU A 14 -24.33 37.10 29.30
CA GLU A 14 -24.10 36.11 30.37
C GLU A 14 -25.33 35.22 30.67
N GLN A 15 -26.50 35.54 30.11
CA GLN A 15 -27.72 34.76 30.28
C GLN A 15 -28.51 34.66 28.98
N LEU A 16 -28.94 33.44 28.65
CA LEU A 16 -29.95 33.18 27.63
C LEU A 16 -31.33 33.51 28.21
N ARG A 17 -32.10 34.32 27.49
CA ARG A 17 -33.52 34.56 27.80
C ARG A 17 -34.26 33.22 27.82
N ALA A 18 -35.12 33.00 28.82
CA ALA A 18 -35.99 31.83 28.88
C ALA A 18 -36.92 31.76 27.65
N LEU A 19 -37.03 30.57 27.05
CA LEU A 19 -37.92 30.31 25.92
C LEU A 19 -39.37 30.66 26.28
N GLN A 20 -40.02 31.44 25.43
CA GLN A 20 -41.43 31.77 25.55
C GLN A 20 -42.23 30.94 24.55
N THR A 21 -43.51 30.72 24.84
CA THR A 21 -44.43 29.95 23.97
C THR A 21 -44.68 30.59 22.61
N THR A 22 -44.17 31.81 22.40
CA THR A 22 -44.16 32.52 21.11
C THR A 22 -42.95 32.19 20.25
N ASP A 23 -41.95 31.47 20.78
CA ASP A 23 -40.73 31.13 20.04
C ASP A 23 -41.01 29.97 19.06
N PRO A 24 -40.50 30.04 17.81
CA PRO A 24 -40.82 29.07 16.77
C PRO A 24 -40.29 27.66 17.07
N ALA A 25 -41.12 26.63 16.83
CA ALA A 25 -40.94 25.29 17.39
C ALA A 25 -40.34 24.20 16.45
N HIS A 26 -39.89 24.50 15.22
CA HIS A 26 -39.36 23.47 14.29
C HIS A 26 -38.45 24.08 13.19
N PRO A 27 -37.55 23.30 12.53
CA PRO A 27 -36.23 23.70 12.02
C PRO A 27 -36.24 24.48 10.70
N ASP A 28 -37.40 24.75 10.12
CA ASP A 28 -37.49 25.49 8.84
C ASP A 28 -37.81 26.98 9.05
N SER A 29 -37.92 27.42 10.30
CA SER A 29 -37.90 28.85 10.68
C SER A 29 -36.73 29.09 11.62
N TRP A 30 -35.65 29.60 11.03
CA TRP A 30 -34.37 29.97 11.62
C TRP A 30 -34.52 30.59 13.01
N ASN A 31 -34.20 29.84 14.07
CA ASN A 31 -34.25 30.36 15.44
C ASN A 31 -33.05 31.31 15.63
N PRO A 32 -33.25 32.63 15.82
CA PRO A 32 -32.16 33.59 15.93
C PRO A 32 -31.23 33.31 17.11
N GLN A 33 -31.72 32.61 18.15
CA GLN A 33 -30.88 32.19 19.27
C GLN A 33 -29.90 31.08 18.89
N TYR A 34 -30.30 30.17 17.99
CA TYR A 34 -29.44 29.11 17.50
C TYR A 34 -28.32 29.67 16.60
N GLN A 35 -28.62 30.71 15.82
CA GLN A 35 -27.62 31.43 15.05
C GLN A 35 -26.63 32.18 15.94
N GLY A 36 -27.09 32.85 17.00
CA GLY A 36 -26.19 33.47 17.98
C GLY A 36 -25.27 32.45 18.68
N LEU A 37 -25.75 31.23 18.93
CA LEU A 37 -24.91 30.14 19.47
C LEU A 37 -23.87 29.65 18.46
N LEU A 38 -24.25 29.50 17.18
CA LEU A 38 -23.31 29.13 16.12
C LEU A 38 -22.26 30.20 15.87
N GLU A 39 -22.64 31.48 15.89
CA GLU A 39 -21.73 32.61 15.74
C GLU A 39 -20.77 32.72 16.95
N ASN A 40 -21.27 32.46 18.17
CA ASN A 40 -20.43 32.36 19.37
C ASN A 40 -19.48 31.15 19.32
N ASP A 41 -19.94 29.97 18.87
CA ASP A 41 -19.08 28.78 18.73
C ASP A 41 -18.01 29.01 17.65
N HIS A 42 -18.36 29.65 16.54
CA HIS A 42 -17.43 29.99 15.47
C HIS A 42 -16.39 31.03 15.92
N TRP A 43 -16.82 32.08 16.65
CA TRP A 43 -15.91 33.06 17.23
C TRP A 43 -15.03 32.46 18.33
N LEU A 44 -15.59 31.62 19.20
CA LEU A 44 -14.84 30.92 20.24
C LEU A 44 -13.84 29.94 19.64
N ARG A 45 -14.19 29.20 18.57
CA ARG A 45 -13.23 28.37 17.83
C ARG A 45 -12.15 29.20 17.19
N ALA A 46 -12.48 30.32 16.54
CA ALA A 46 -11.48 31.22 15.97
C ALA A 46 -10.54 31.79 17.06
N LYS A 47 -11.07 32.17 18.23
CA LYS A 47 -10.26 32.60 19.37
C LYS A 47 -9.50 31.47 20.04
N ILE A 48 -10.05 30.27 20.15
CA ILE A 48 -9.35 29.10 20.67
C ILE A 48 -8.24 28.69 19.71
N VAL A 49 -8.39 28.82 18.39
CA VAL A 49 -7.33 28.57 17.41
C VAL A 49 -6.26 29.67 17.47
N GLU A 50 -6.66 30.94 17.61
CA GLU A 50 -5.73 32.07 17.81
C GLU A 50 -4.98 31.95 19.15
N THR A 51 -5.65 31.45 20.19
CA THR A 51 -5.08 31.24 21.53
C THR A 51 -4.33 29.92 21.63
N GLN A 52 -4.69 28.85 20.91
CA GLN A 52 -3.92 27.59 20.80
C GLN A 52 -2.65 27.82 20.00
N GLY A 53 -2.67 28.67 18.97
CA GLY A 53 -1.43 29.15 18.34
C GLY A 53 -0.52 29.90 19.32
N GLN A 54 -1.08 30.67 20.26
CA GLN A 54 -0.31 31.37 21.31
C GLN A 54 0.06 30.46 22.50
N VAL A 55 -0.77 29.45 22.82
CA VAL A 55 -0.61 28.54 23.96
C VAL A 55 0.28 27.37 23.57
N GLU A 56 0.33 26.91 22.33
CA GLU A 56 1.38 26.00 21.86
C GLU A 56 2.72 26.71 21.69
N ASP A 57 2.73 28.02 21.38
CA ASP A 57 3.93 28.88 21.48
C ASP A 57 4.44 29.03 22.93
N ILE A 58 3.54 29.00 23.92
CA ILE A 58 3.88 29.11 25.35
C ILE A 58 4.15 27.74 25.99
N LEU A 59 3.41 26.68 25.65
CA LEU A 59 3.54 25.32 26.24
C LEU A 59 4.60 24.46 25.56
N GLY A 60 5.12 24.85 24.39
CA GLY A 60 6.39 24.35 23.85
C GLY A 60 7.63 24.96 24.52
N SER A 61 7.45 25.93 25.42
CA SER A 61 8.52 26.53 26.21
C SER A 61 8.36 26.18 27.69
N ASP A 62 9.40 25.62 28.31
CA ASP A 62 9.45 25.54 29.77
C ASP A 62 9.22 26.94 30.37
N PRO A 63 8.56 27.06 31.54
CA PRO A 63 8.37 28.35 32.18
C PRO A 63 9.73 28.89 32.66
N ILE A 64 10.36 29.75 31.85
CA ILE A 64 11.57 30.47 32.26
C ILE A 64 11.13 31.71 33.03
N ASN A 65 10.96 31.54 34.34
CA ASN A 65 11.22 32.64 35.26
C ASN A 65 12.73 32.88 35.27
N LEU A 66 13.18 34.09 34.93
CA LEU A 66 14.08 34.91 35.74
C LEU A 66 14.77 36.00 34.90
N SER A 67 14.99 37.09 35.61
CA SER A 67 15.88 38.20 35.30
C SER A 67 17.26 37.73 34.81
N ASP A 68 17.86 38.60 33.99
CA ASP A 68 19.29 38.71 33.67
C ASP A 68 19.74 38.22 32.27
N GLN A 69 20.03 39.25 31.45
CA GLN A 69 20.74 39.39 30.16
C GLN A 69 21.15 38.11 29.39
N LEU A 70 20.56 37.93 28.20
CA LEU A 70 20.69 36.79 27.28
C LEU A 70 21.06 37.28 25.85
N ASP A 71 21.98 36.62 25.14
CA ASP A 71 22.20 36.79 23.69
C ASP A 71 22.26 35.41 22.99
N ALA A 72 21.61 35.28 21.83
CA ALA A 72 21.35 34.00 21.14
C ALA A 72 22.09 33.87 19.78
N LEU A 73 22.54 32.66 19.46
CA LEU A 73 23.02 32.26 18.14
C LEU A 73 21.92 31.49 17.39
N VAL A 74 21.57 31.91 16.17
CA VAL A 74 20.58 31.21 15.32
C VAL A 74 21.33 30.40 14.26
N GLN A 75 21.14 29.08 14.25
CA GLN A 75 21.66 28.19 13.21
C GLN A 75 20.51 27.79 12.26
N TYR A 76 20.73 27.93 10.94
CA TYR A 76 19.74 27.52 9.94
C TYR A 76 19.70 25.99 9.82
N GLY A 77 18.51 25.39 9.99
CA GLY A 77 18.27 23.96 9.76
C GLY A 77 18.02 23.07 10.99
N ALA A 78 18.16 23.59 12.21
CA ALA A 78 17.70 22.92 13.43
C ALA A 78 17.00 23.92 14.35
N GLN A 79 15.74 23.66 14.72
CA GLN A 79 14.95 24.49 15.64
C GLN A 79 15.45 24.36 17.10
N ARG A 80 16.65 24.89 17.41
CA ARG A 80 17.13 24.96 18.80
C ARG A 80 17.81 26.31 19.08
N VAL A 81 17.28 27.02 20.08
CA VAL A 81 17.95 28.14 20.73
C VAL A 81 18.83 27.55 21.83
N PHE A 82 20.15 27.75 21.76
CA PHE A 82 21.04 27.40 22.86
C PHE A 82 20.99 28.51 23.92
N THR A 83 20.66 28.14 25.17
CA THR A 83 20.75 29.02 26.33
C THR A 83 21.92 28.57 27.19
N GLU A 84 22.94 29.42 27.37
CA GLU A 84 24.04 29.15 28.31
C GLU A 84 24.26 30.34 29.24
N ARG A 85 24.45 30.05 30.54
CA ARG A 85 24.73 31.06 31.56
C ARG A 85 26.12 31.67 31.32
N ARG A 86 26.22 33.01 31.30
CA ARG A 86 27.48 33.75 31.14
C ARG A 86 28.59 33.35 32.12
N GLU A 87 28.20 32.85 33.30
CA GLU A 87 29.10 32.45 34.38
C GLU A 87 29.68 31.02 34.22
N GLN A 88 29.29 30.27 33.18
CA GLN A 88 29.67 28.86 32.99
C GLN A 88 30.32 28.52 31.65
N VAL A 89 30.59 29.52 30.79
CA VAL A 89 31.15 29.29 29.44
C VAL A 89 32.69 29.36 29.47
N PRO A 90 33.40 28.32 29.01
CA PRO A 90 34.86 28.35 28.90
C PRO A 90 35.33 29.43 27.90
N SER A 91 36.32 30.22 28.32
CA SER A 91 37.04 31.17 27.47
C SER A 91 38.52 30.83 27.55
N HIS A 92 39.16 30.73 26.39
CA HIS A 92 40.54 30.31 26.25
C HIS A 92 41.36 31.42 25.59
N THR A 93 42.63 31.52 25.96
CA THR A 93 43.58 32.45 25.37
C THR A 93 44.27 31.78 24.19
N ILE A 94 44.21 32.39 23.02
CA ILE A 94 44.90 31.94 21.82
C ILE A 94 46.39 32.28 21.95
N THR A 95 47.23 31.25 21.81
CA THR A 95 48.70 31.40 21.86
C THR A 95 49.31 31.45 20.46
N SER A 96 48.72 30.75 19.49
CA SER A 96 49.12 30.80 18.08
C SER A 96 47.94 30.44 17.17
N ALA A 97 47.71 31.22 16.13
CA ALA A 97 46.74 30.92 15.08
C ALA A 97 47.13 31.67 13.79
N VAL A 98 47.38 30.93 12.71
CA VAL A 98 47.96 31.48 11.47
C VAL A 98 46.93 31.42 10.33
N SER A 99 46.84 32.47 9.52
CA SER A 99 45.98 32.48 8.34
C SER A 99 46.26 31.30 7.42
N GLY A 100 45.20 30.67 6.91
CA GLY A 100 45.29 29.52 6.00
C GLY A 100 45.54 28.18 6.69
N ASP A 101 45.79 28.17 8.01
CA ASP A 101 45.86 26.95 8.81
C ASP A 101 44.47 26.59 9.36
N ASP A 102 44.22 25.31 9.62
CA ASP A 102 43.00 24.79 10.24
C ASP A 102 43.18 24.51 11.74
N SER A 103 44.29 24.94 12.33
CA SER A 103 44.62 24.66 13.72
C SER A 103 44.83 25.92 14.57
N ILE A 104 44.46 25.82 15.85
CA ILE A 104 44.64 26.88 16.84
C ILE A 104 45.32 26.30 18.08
N ASP A 105 46.39 26.94 18.53
CA ASP A 105 47.02 26.68 19.82
C ASP A 105 46.42 27.59 20.90
N LEU A 106 46.05 27.01 22.04
CA LEU A 106 45.34 27.62 23.17
C LEU A 106 46.12 27.44 24.48
N ASP A 107 45.79 28.24 25.49
CA ASP A 107 46.29 28.09 26.86
C ASP A 107 45.82 26.79 27.54
N ASP A 108 44.59 26.37 27.24
CA ASP A 108 43.99 25.09 27.63
C ASP A 108 42.82 24.75 26.68
N THR A 109 42.37 23.50 26.65
CA THR A 109 41.20 23.03 25.88
C THR A 109 40.07 22.49 26.76
N THR A 110 40.16 22.62 28.09
CA THR A 110 39.13 22.10 29.00
C THR A 110 37.78 22.77 28.75
N GLY A 111 36.76 21.96 28.47
CA GLY A 111 35.40 22.46 28.17
C GLY A 111 35.17 22.83 26.71
N ILE A 112 36.15 22.58 25.82
CA ILE A 112 35.92 22.67 24.38
C ILE A 112 35.15 21.43 23.90
N GLU A 113 34.07 21.65 23.16
CA GLU A 113 33.25 20.60 22.57
C GLU A 113 33.49 20.49 21.05
N VAL A 114 33.77 19.28 20.59
CA VAL A 114 33.92 18.98 19.16
C VAL A 114 32.59 19.16 18.42
N GLY A 115 32.64 19.77 17.24
CA GLY A 115 31.48 20.05 16.41
C GLY A 115 30.75 21.36 16.75
N GLN A 116 31.13 22.05 17.83
CA GLN A 116 30.52 23.31 18.24
C GLN A 116 31.19 24.55 17.63
N HIS A 117 30.45 25.65 17.61
CA HIS A 117 30.93 26.95 17.14
C HIS A 117 31.52 27.78 18.29
N TYR A 118 32.61 28.48 17.98
CA TYR A 118 33.31 29.40 18.87
C TYR A 118 33.65 30.69 18.12
N PHE A 119 33.87 31.75 18.87
CA PHE A 119 34.29 33.06 18.38
C PHE A 119 35.73 33.34 18.77
N ILE A 120 36.53 33.69 17.79
CA ILE A 120 37.85 34.29 17.98
C ILE A 120 37.66 35.80 18.09
N ASN A 121 38.24 36.41 19.10
CA ASN A 121 38.26 37.86 19.28
C ASN A 121 39.68 38.38 19.35
N ASP A 122 40.08 39.06 18.28
CA ASP A 122 41.37 39.72 18.14
C ASP A 122 41.16 41.23 18.07
N ALA A 123 41.19 41.90 19.23
CA ALA A 123 41.08 43.35 19.34
C ALA A 123 39.89 43.97 18.55
N GLY A 124 38.74 43.28 18.50
CA GLY A 124 37.54 43.72 17.78
C GLY A 124 37.37 43.13 16.38
N ASN A 125 38.36 42.39 15.86
CA ASN A 125 38.19 41.50 14.72
C ASN A 125 37.65 40.16 15.21
N VAL A 126 36.39 39.89 14.88
CA VAL A 126 35.68 38.68 15.31
C VAL A 126 35.56 37.71 14.14
N GLN A 127 35.97 36.45 14.35
CA GLN A 127 35.79 35.36 13.38
C GLN A 127 35.08 34.19 14.06
N ALA A 128 34.05 33.65 13.40
CA ALA A 128 33.41 32.42 13.83
C ALA A 128 34.17 31.21 13.29
N VAL A 129 34.36 30.20 14.12
CA VAL A 129 35.05 28.94 13.78
C VAL A 129 34.28 27.77 14.37
N ARG A 130 34.39 26.60 13.75
CA ARG A 130 33.77 25.35 14.24
C ARG A 130 34.85 24.31 14.48
N ILE A 131 34.86 23.77 15.71
CA ILE A 131 35.88 22.80 16.15
C ILE A 131 35.64 21.45 15.44
N ALA A 132 36.67 20.96 14.75
CA ALA A 132 36.68 19.64 14.12
C ALA A 132 37.19 18.56 15.10
N GLU A 133 38.25 18.87 15.86
CA GLU A 133 38.84 17.93 16.82
C GLU A 133 39.61 18.69 17.93
N VAL A 134 39.73 18.09 19.11
CA VAL A 134 40.66 18.52 20.17
C VAL A 134 41.89 17.61 20.10
N LEU A 135 43.00 18.09 19.54
CA LEU A 135 44.20 17.29 19.26
C LEU A 135 45.09 17.08 20.48
N SER A 136 45.09 18.03 21.41
CA SER A 136 45.85 17.94 22.67
C SER A 136 45.25 18.89 23.71
N THR A 137 45.84 18.95 24.91
CA THR A 137 45.44 19.88 25.99
C THR A 137 45.54 21.36 25.61
N ASN A 138 46.22 21.68 24.50
CA ASN A 138 46.51 23.04 24.09
C ASN A 138 46.25 23.27 22.60
N ARG A 139 45.62 22.33 21.89
CA ARG A 139 45.45 22.47 20.43
C ARG A 139 44.14 21.89 19.95
N VAL A 140 43.48 22.63 19.07
CA VAL A 140 42.25 22.22 18.38
C VAL A 140 42.42 22.37 16.87
N THR A 141 41.66 21.60 16.11
CA THR A 141 41.47 21.80 14.66
C THR A 141 40.08 22.31 14.36
N LEU A 142 39.95 22.91 13.20
CA LEU A 142 38.75 23.57 12.70
C LEU A 142 38.24 22.85 11.46
N THR A 143 36.94 22.92 11.22
CA THR A 143 36.34 22.40 9.98
C THR A 143 36.65 23.29 8.75
N THR A 144 37.22 24.47 8.96
CA THR A 144 37.61 25.45 7.93
C THR A 144 38.91 26.15 8.33
N THR A 145 39.70 26.60 7.36
CA THR A 145 40.95 27.34 7.61
C THR A 145 40.68 28.76 8.12
N LEU A 146 41.59 29.31 8.92
CA LEU A 146 41.53 30.68 9.44
C LEU A 146 41.63 31.73 8.33
N ASN A 147 40.75 32.72 8.35
CA ASN A 147 40.72 33.79 7.34
C ASN A 147 41.80 34.85 7.57
N SER A 148 42.41 34.89 8.77
CA SER A 148 43.48 35.81 9.13
C SER A 148 44.36 35.23 10.24
N THR A 149 45.60 35.70 10.33
CA THR A 149 46.49 35.38 11.46
C THR A 149 45.97 36.12 12.67
N VAL A 150 45.78 35.40 13.78
CA VAL A 150 45.20 35.91 15.02
C VAL A 150 46.31 36.22 16.00
N ALA A 151 46.28 37.41 16.62
CA ALA A 151 47.30 37.81 17.57
C ALA A 151 47.29 36.91 18.82
N ALA A 152 48.49 36.53 19.30
CA ALA A 152 48.63 35.86 20.58
C ALA A 152 48.09 36.75 21.72
N GLY A 153 47.25 36.17 22.59
CA GLY A 153 46.48 36.90 23.61
C GLY A 153 45.02 37.17 23.24
N SER A 154 44.60 36.86 22.02
CA SER A 154 43.20 36.88 21.59
C SER A 154 42.38 35.83 22.32
N THR A 155 41.06 35.99 22.43
CA THR A 155 40.21 35.04 23.16
C THR A 155 39.41 34.16 22.21
N LEU A 156 39.36 32.86 22.48
CA LEU A 156 38.43 31.91 21.90
C LEU A 156 37.33 31.59 22.94
N GLY A 157 36.07 31.88 22.63
CA GLY A 157 34.96 31.60 23.54
C GLY A 157 33.66 31.31 22.81
N ARG A 158 32.70 30.67 23.48
CA ARG A 158 31.37 30.41 22.87
C ARG A 158 30.46 31.64 22.88
N LEU A 159 30.87 32.69 23.58
CA LEU A 159 30.19 33.98 23.59
C LEU A 159 30.90 34.95 22.65
N ALA A 160 30.12 35.65 21.82
CA ALA A 160 30.66 36.78 21.06
C ALA A 160 31.07 37.91 22.02
N PRO A 161 32.21 38.57 21.80
CA PRO A 161 32.56 39.81 22.51
C PRO A 161 31.51 40.87 22.19
N GLY A 162 31.20 41.74 23.16
CA GLY A 162 30.10 42.70 23.06
C GLY A 162 29.96 43.39 21.70
N TYR A 163 28.71 43.56 21.28
CA TYR A 163 28.30 44.31 20.08
C TYR A 163 28.56 43.64 18.72
N TYR A 164 28.33 42.33 18.58
CA TYR A 164 28.34 41.65 17.28
C TYR A 164 27.20 40.64 17.15
N ALA A 165 26.32 40.82 16.17
CA ALA A 165 25.46 39.77 15.65
C ALA A 165 25.86 39.54 14.19
N THR A 166 26.43 38.37 13.88
CA THR A 166 26.56 37.92 12.49
C THR A 166 25.74 36.66 12.29
N PRO A 167 24.73 36.73 11.43
CA PRO A 167 24.61 35.81 10.33
C PRO A 167 25.48 36.35 9.18
N GLN A 168 26.19 35.48 8.45
CA GLN A 168 26.51 35.79 7.06
C GLN A 168 25.15 35.97 6.35
N LEU A 169 24.80 37.21 5.99
CA LEU A 169 23.51 37.54 5.37
C LEU A 169 23.46 37.20 3.87
N ALA A 170 24.41 36.40 3.37
CA ALA A 170 24.52 36.09 1.93
C ALA A 170 23.24 35.47 1.34
N ASP A 171 22.36 34.93 2.20
CA ASP A 171 21.08 34.31 1.83
C ASP A 171 19.84 35.15 2.21
N MET A 172 19.99 36.38 2.73
CA MET A 172 18.84 37.22 3.09
C MET A 172 18.32 37.97 1.86
N GLU A 173 17.44 37.32 1.11
CA GLU A 173 16.64 37.98 0.09
C GLU A 173 15.72 39.06 0.70
N ARG A 174 15.38 40.06 -0.14
CA ARG A 174 14.67 41.31 0.17
C ARG A 174 13.67 41.25 1.35
N GLY A 175 13.73 42.25 2.23
CA GLY A 175 12.63 42.63 3.14
C GLY A 175 12.81 42.28 4.62
N ALA A 176 13.99 41.86 5.04
CA ALA A 176 14.26 41.53 6.44
C ALA A 176 14.13 42.74 7.39
N THR A 177 13.62 42.49 8.58
CA THR A 177 13.54 43.48 9.66
C THR A 177 14.28 43.00 10.90
N ILE A 178 14.89 43.93 11.62
CA ILE A 178 15.42 43.70 12.97
C ILE A 178 14.44 44.28 13.97
N HIS A 179 14.07 43.52 14.99
CA HIS A 179 13.38 44.05 16.16
C HIS A 179 14.31 43.95 17.35
N ALA A 180 14.62 45.08 17.97
CA ALA A 180 15.42 45.14 19.20
C ALA A 180 14.66 45.88 20.29
N GLN A 181 14.70 45.35 21.51
CA GLN A 181 14.13 45.96 22.71
C GLN A 181 15.25 46.35 23.66
N GLY A 182 15.10 47.46 24.37
CA GLY A 182 16.19 48.07 25.13
C GLY A 182 16.18 49.60 25.11
N ASP A 183 17.17 50.20 25.76
CA ASP A 183 17.31 51.66 25.90
C ASP A 183 18.39 52.22 24.95
N ASN A 184 18.14 53.41 24.39
CA ASN A 184 19.05 54.09 23.44
C ASN A 184 19.47 53.22 22.25
N LEU A 185 18.53 52.45 21.70
CA LEU A 185 18.80 51.53 20.60
C LEU A 185 18.97 52.23 19.24
N ALA A 186 20.06 51.89 18.56
CA ALA A 186 20.30 52.20 17.14
C ALA A 186 20.83 50.97 16.42
N VAL A 187 20.48 50.82 15.14
CA VAL A 187 20.93 49.71 14.29
C VAL A 187 21.64 50.26 13.07
N SER A 188 22.79 49.73 12.69
CA SER A 188 23.55 50.10 11.49
C SER A 188 23.82 48.88 10.62
N GLY A 189 23.79 49.03 9.30
CA GLY A 189 24.14 48.00 8.32
C GLY A 189 25.49 48.25 7.63
N TRP A 190 26.22 47.19 7.30
CA TRP A 190 27.45 47.21 6.52
C TRP A 190 27.19 46.81 5.07
N SER A 191 27.56 47.66 4.11
CA SER A 191 27.37 47.43 2.66
C SER A 191 28.70 47.21 1.91
N GLY A 192 29.62 46.46 2.51
CA GLY A 192 30.93 46.16 1.92
C GLY A 192 32.01 47.21 2.20
N ASN A 193 31.66 48.51 2.29
CA ASN A 193 32.64 49.60 2.44
C ASN A 193 32.38 50.60 3.59
N SER A 194 31.19 50.66 4.19
CA SER A 194 30.88 51.55 5.30
C SER A 194 29.71 51.06 6.17
N TRP A 195 29.65 51.55 7.41
CA TRP A 195 28.50 51.38 8.30
C TRP A 195 27.52 52.55 8.12
N THR A 196 26.25 52.25 7.93
CA THR A 196 25.17 53.26 7.84
C THR A 196 24.03 52.93 8.78
N ASP A 197 23.54 53.91 9.53
CA ASP A 197 22.38 53.73 10.42
C ASP A 197 21.12 53.39 9.61
N LEU A 198 20.41 52.38 10.08
CA LEU A 198 19.17 51.89 9.50
C LEU A 198 17.98 52.70 10.02
N ASN A 199 16.97 52.83 9.18
CA ASN A 199 15.75 53.54 9.55
C ASN A 199 14.93 52.70 10.55
N LYS A 200 14.59 53.32 11.68
CA LYS A 200 13.69 52.72 12.67
C LYS A 200 12.24 52.89 12.21
N ARG A 201 11.50 51.79 12.19
CA ARG A 201 10.07 51.70 11.88
C ARG A 201 9.22 52.16 13.06
N ALA A 202 7.96 52.47 12.76
CA ALA A 202 6.97 52.87 13.77
C ALA A 202 6.65 51.76 14.79
N ASP A 203 6.83 50.49 14.41
CA ASP A 203 6.66 49.31 15.26
C ASP A 203 7.87 49.01 16.16
N GLY A 204 8.90 49.86 16.13
CA GLY A 204 10.12 49.71 16.91
C GLY A 204 11.18 48.82 16.28
N GLY A 205 10.95 48.25 15.11
CA GLY A 205 11.95 47.51 14.33
C GLY A 205 12.80 48.40 13.40
N TRP A 206 13.70 47.80 12.63
CA TRP A 206 14.57 48.45 11.64
C TRP A 206 14.53 47.65 10.35
N ASP A 207 14.34 48.32 9.21
CA ASP A 207 14.41 47.65 7.91
C ASP A 207 15.86 47.40 7.51
N VAL A 208 16.15 46.21 6.98
CA VAL A 208 17.46 45.85 6.43
C VAL A 208 17.43 46.01 4.90
N PRO A 209 18.11 47.02 4.34
CA PRO A 209 18.19 47.22 2.89
C PRO A 209 18.91 46.06 2.18
N ALA A 210 18.60 45.86 0.91
CA ALA A 210 19.34 44.92 0.07
C ALA A 210 20.82 45.33 -0.05
N GLY A 211 21.74 44.35 0.01
CA GLY A 211 23.19 44.57 -0.06
C GLY A 211 23.84 44.94 1.28
N VAL A 212 23.13 44.75 2.40
CA VAL A 212 23.71 44.78 3.74
C VAL A 212 24.17 43.38 4.13
N ASP A 213 25.47 43.22 4.35
CA ASP A 213 26.09 41.92 4.63
C ASP A 213 26.31 41.70 6.13
N ARG A 214 26.28 42.77 6.93
CA ARG A 214 26.44 42.73 8.40
C ARG A 214 25.55 43.76 9.08
N LEU A 215 25.12 43.47 10.30
CA LEU A 215 24.24 44.33 11.10
C LEU A 215 24.86 44.59 12.48
N ARG A 216 24.73 45.81 12.97
CA ARG A 216 25.21 46.26 14.28
C ARG A 216 24.04 46.84 15.05
N VAL A 217 23.80 46.39 16.27
CA VAL A 217 22.85 47.02 17.22
C VAL A 217 23.66 47.65 18.34
N SER A 218 23.41 48.92 18.63
CA SER A 218 24.04 49.69 19.70
C SER A 218 23.00 50.23 20.67
N GLY A 219 23.38 50.43 21.93
CA GLY A 219 22.47 50.78 23.03
C GLY A 219 22.48 49.70 24.13
N THR A 220 21.59 49.84 25.11
CA THR A 220 21.34 48.78 26.12
C THR A 220 20.31 47.83 25.52
N VAL A 221 20.74 46.67 25.05
CA VAL A 221 19.86 45.72 24.37
C VAL A 221 19.34 44.68 25.37
N SER A 222 18.03 44.49 25.43
CA SER A 222 17.36 43.46 26.24
C SER A 222 16.82 42.30 25.41
N ARG A 223 16.46 42.53 24.13
CA ARG A 223 16.10 41.47 23.16
C ARG A 223 16.50 41.89 21.75
N VAL A 224 16.89 40.94 20.90
CA VAL A 224 17.02 41.15 19.45
C VAL A 224 16.41 39.96 18.71
N ALA A 225 15.65 40.25 17.66
CA ALA A 225 15.16 39.28 16.69
C ALA A 225 15.47 39.80 15.28
N VAL A 226 16.07 38.95 14.44
CA VAL A 226 16.19 39.22 13.00
C VAL A 226 15.10 38.40 12.32
N ILE A 227 14.14 39.09 11.72
CA ILE A 227 13.04 38.49 10.98
C ILE A 227 13.40 38.63 9.50
N SER A 228 13.95 37.59 8.90
CA SER A 228 13.95 37.52 7.43
C SER A 228 12.49 37.38 7.01
N SER A 229 11.97 38.33 6.23
CA SER A 229 10.82 38.04 5.40
C SER A 229 11.30 37.03 4.34
N LEU A 230 11.34 35.74 4.69
CA LEU A 230 11.09 34.76 3.66
C LEU A 230 9.76 35.21 3.05
N PRO A 231 9.64 35.39 1.72
CA PRO A 231 8.31 35.39 1.14
C PRO A 231 7.62 34.16 1.73
N ILE A 232 6.46 34.34 2.35
CA ILE A 232 5.66 33.24 2.87
C ILE A 232 5.40 32.33 1.66
N SER A 233 6.27 31.34 1.48
CA SER A 233 6.05 30.25 0.57
C SER A 233 5.42 29.20 1.46
N VAL A 234 4.17 28.87 1.16
CA VAL A 234 3.32 27.87 1.82
C VAL A 234 3.88 26.44 1.76
N THR A 235 5.13 26.25 1.33
CA THR A 235 5.79 24.96 1.16
C THR A 235 7.23 25.02 1.64
N ARG A 236 7.64 24.04 2.46
CA ARG A 236 9.03 23.89 2.90
C ARG A 236 9.91 23.62 1.68
N ARG A 237 11.13 24.18 1.66
CA ARG A 237 12.10 23.91 0.60
C ARG A 237 12.34 22.40 0.46
N ALA A 238 12.14 21.92 -0.76
CA ALA A 238 12.36 20.55 -1.21
C ALA A 238 13.77 20.05 -0.87
N GLN A 239 13.90 18.78 -0.46
CA GLN A 239 15.18 18.12 -0.19
C GLN A 239 15.28 16.81 -0.97
N ASN A 240 16.36 16.67 -1.72
CA ASN A 240 16.69 15.48 -2.50
C ASN A 240 17.00 14.31 -1.55
N ILE A 241 16.44 13.12 -1.82
CA ILE A 241 16.66 11.89 -1.04
C ILE A 241 17.49 10.89 -1.85
N THR A 242 17.02 10.52 -3.06
CA THR A 242 17.78 9.67 -3.99
C THR A 242 17.67 10.22 -5.42
N PRO A 243 18.73 10.20 -6.23
CA PRO A 243 20.12 9.96 -5.87
C PRO A 243 20.61 10.96 -4.81
N ALA A 244 21.29 10.45 -3.77
CA ALA A 244 21.95 11.25 -2.76
C ALA A 244 23.18 11.95 -3.36
N ASP A 245 23.67 13.01 -2.69
CA ASP A 245 24.78 13.79 -3.24
C ASP A 245 26.08 12.96 -3.30
N GLY A 246 26.58 12.78 -4.53
CA GLY A 246 27.77 12.00 -4.82
C GLY A 246 27.52 10.51 -5.08
N ASP A 247 26.26 10.07 -5.23
CA ASP A 247 25.95 8.69 -5.59
C ASP A 247 26.58 8.29 -6.92
N ASN A 248 27.12 7.07 -7.00
CA ASN A 248 27.82 6.58 -8.18
C ASN A 248 27.27 5.25 -8.68
N GLY A 249 27.44 4.99 -9.97
CA GLY A 249 27.07 3.71 -10.59
C GLY A 249 25.57 3.52 -10.79
N LEU A 250 24.81 4.61 -10.96
CA LEU A 250 23.38 4.53 -11.23
C LEU A 250 23.09 4.11 -12.67
N THR A 251 21.94 3.50 -12.90
CA THR A 251 21.47 3.23 -14.28
C THR A 251 21.20 4.55 -15.01
N VAL A 252 21.09 4.48 -16.34
CA VAL A 252 20.77 5.65 -17.18
C VAL A 252 19.34 6.17 -17.03
N THR A 253 18.49 5.45 -16.29
CA THR A 253 17.11 5.83 -15.97
C THR A 253 16.90 5.76 -14.44
N PRO A 254 17.60 6.60 -13.65
CA PRO A 254 17.51 6.54 -12.20
C PRO A 254 16.12 6.99 -11.72
N THR A 255 15.72 6.52 -10.54
CA THR A 255 14.55 7.07 -9.85
C THR A 255 14.97 8.25 -8.99
N LEU A 256 14.34 9.41 -9.20
CA LEU A 256 14.50 10.60 -8.39
C LEU A 256 13.45 10.62 -7.27
N GLN A 257 13.89 10.61 -6.02
CA GLN A 257 13.03 10.69 -4.84
C GLN A 257 13.34 11.95 -4.03
N GLY A 258 12.30 12.73 -3.73
CA GLY A 258 12.35 13.88 -2.85
C GLY A 258 11.67 13.61 -1.51
N THR A 259 11.87 14.47 -0.52
CA THR A 259 11.10 14.39 0.73
C THR A 259 9.59 14.44 0.45
N PRO A 260 8.76 13.80 1.29
CA PRO A 260 7.32 13.95 1.24
C PRO A 260 6.91 15.43 1.26
N TYR A 261 5.88 15.75 0.49
CA TYR A 261 5.28 17.08 0.53
C TYR A 261 4.65 17.29 1.90
N TYR A 262 5.01 18.39 2.56
CA TYR A 262 4.42 18.79 3.84
C TYR A 262 3.45 19.94 3.61
N PRO A 263 2.12 19.71 3.71
CA PRO A 263 1.12 20.75 3.50
C PRO A 263 1.15 21.73 4.68
N LEU A 264 1.69 22.94 4.48
CA LEU A 264 1.48 24.00 5.45
C LEU A 264 -0.01 24.41 5.38
N TYR A 265 -0.70 24.42 6.52
CA TYR A 265 -2.14 24.70 6.61
C TYR A 265 -3.06 23.71 5.88
N GLY A 266 -2.60 22.49 5.59
CA GLY A 266 -3.44 21.43 5.00
C GLY A 266 -3.72 21.59 3.51
N VAL A 267 -3.01 22.46 2.78
CA VAL A 267 -3.17 22.64 1.33
C VAL A 267 -2.47 21.50 0.56
N PRO A 268 -3.18 20.66 -0.20
CA PRO A 268 -2.59 19.52 -0.91
C PRO A 268 -1.59 19.90 -2.01
N GLN A 269 -0.76 18.93 -2.39
CA GLN A 269 0.15 19.02 -3.53
C GLN A 269 -0.66 18.94 -4.83
N ALA A 270 -0.35 19.80 -5.81
CA ALA A 270 -0.91 19.72 -7.16
C ALA A 270 -0.01 18.98 -8.14
N ARG A 271 1.29 19.23 -8.07
CA ARG A 271 2.28 18.61 -8.96
C ARG A 271 3.69 18.76 -8.40
N ARG A 272 4.59 17.90 -8.86
CA ARG A 272 6.04 17.97 -8.61
C ARG A 272 6.76 18.02 -9.95
N ARG A 273 7.80 18.84 -10.05
CA ARG A 273 8.65 18.90 -11.25
C ARG A 273 10.10 18.60 -10.92
N PHE A 274 10.79 17.97 -11.86
CA PHE A 274 12.18 17.54 -11.75
C PHE A 274 13.00 18.10 -12.91
N GLN A 275 14.28 18.37 -12.65
CA GLN A 275 15.24 18.76 -13.68
C GLN A 275 16.57 18.06 -13.46
N ILE A 276 17.20 17.63 -14.55
CA ILE A 276 18.57 17.12 -14.57
C ILE A 276 19.39 17.91 -15.57
N ILE A 277 20.64 18.19 -15.21
CA ILE A 277 21.69 18.74 -16.08
C ILE A 277 22.94 17.87 -15.96
N GLU A 278 23.80 17.89 -16.97
CA GLU A 278 25.19 17.46 -16.77
C GLU A 278 25.87 18.38 -15.75
N ARG A 279 26.82 17.85 -14.98
CA ARG A 279 27.52 18.60 -13.94
C ARG A 279 28.23 19.82 -14.54
N GLY A 280 27.87 21.01 -14.07
CA GLY A 280 28.38 22.29 -14.61
C GLY A 280 27.56 22.87 -15.77
N GLY A 281 26.47 22.21 -16.17
CA GLY A 281 25.48 22.73 -17.12
C GLY A 281 24.57 23.81 -16.52
N SER A 282 23.45 24.09 -17.19
CA SER A 282 22.50 25.14 -16.79
C SER A 282 21.07 24.63 -16.66
N PHE A 283 20.45 24.85 -15.51
CA PHE A 283 19.03 24.51 -15.30
C PHE A 283 18.05 25.40 -16.07
N ALA A 284 18.52 26.46 -16.74
CA ALA A 284 17.70 27.19 -17.71
C ALA A 284 17.44 26.38 -18.99
N THR A 285 18.32 25.42 -19.27
CA THR A 285 18.26 24.50 -20.42
C THR A 285 18.54 23.07 -19.90
N PRO A 286 17.62 22.48 -19.14
CA PRO A 286 17.84 21.18 -18.54
C PRO A 286 18.00 20.10 -19.62
N LEU A 287 18.88 19.13 -19.37
CA LEU A 287 18.99 17.95 -20.22
C LEU A 287 17.72 17.11 -20.16
N TYR A 288 17.11 17.03 -18.98
CA TYR A 288 15.86 16.33 -18.73
C TYR A 288 14.95 17.19 -17.83
N ALA A 289 13.65 17.20 -18.15
CA ALA A 289 12.62 17.77 -17.30
C ALA A 289 11.43 16.81 -17.26
N GLY A 290 10.91 16.56 -16.06
CA GLY A 290 9.74 15.70 -15.83
C GLY A 290 8.79 16.32 -14.83
N GLU A 291 7.51 15.96 -14.91
CA GLU A 291 6.47 16.38 -13.96
C GLU A 291 5.62 15.18 -13.54
N GLU A 292 5.18 15.18 -12.28
CA GLU A 292 4.31 14.18 -11.69
C GLU A 292 3.10 14.84 -11.03
N VAL A 293 1.94 14.21 -11.13
CA VAL A 293 0.67 14.69 -10.55
C VAL A 293 0.20 13.70 -9.49
N PRO A 294 -0.07 14.13 -8.25
CA PRO A 294 -0.65 13.29 -7.20
C PRO A 294 -1.97 12.64 -7.63
N THR A 295 -2.15 11.38 -7.25
CA THR A 295 -3.40 10.64 -7.46
C THR A 295 -4.17 10.64 -6.13
N GLY A 296 -5.26 11.42 -6.06
CA GLY A 296 -6.01 11.64 -4.82
C GLY A 296 -5.20 12.43 -3.78
N ASP A 297 -5.31 12.05 -2.50
CA ASP A 297 -4.67 12.74 -1.38
C ASP A 297 -3.23 12.26 -1.08
N THR A 298 -2.70 11.33 -1.87
CA THR A 298 -1.36 10.76 -1.65
C THR A 298 -0.30 11.60 -2.36
N PRO A 299 0.63 12.25 -1.62
CA PRO A 299 1.65 13.07 -2.25
C PRO A 299 2.64 12.24 -3.08
N MET A 300 3.07 12.80 -4.21
CA MET A 300 4.12 12.20 -5.04
C MET A 300 5.49 12.38 -4.38
N VAL A 301 6.22 11.27 -4.25
CA VAL A 301 7.56 11.25 -3.64
C VAL A 301 8.66 10.93 -4.64
N GLU A 302 8.36 10.21 -5.72
CA GLU A 302 9.33 9.67 -6.67
C GLU A 302 8.98 9.96 -8.13
N HIS A 303 9.98 9.87 -9.02
CA HIS A 303 9.86 10.01 -10.47
C HIS A 303 10.95 9.21 -11.17
N VAL A 304 10.57 8.37 -12.13
CA VAL A 304 11.53 7.61 -12.95
C VAL A 304 11.92 8.42 -14.18
N VAL A 305 13.22 8.58 -14.41
CA VAL A 305 13.72 9.30 -15.59
C VAL A 305 13.39 8.49 -16.86
N ALA A 306 12.50 9.01 -17.69
CA ALA A 306 11.99 8.30 -18.86
C ALA A 306 12.96 8.31 -20.06
N THR A 307 13.83 9.32 -20.14
CA THR A 307 14.81 9.44 -21.24
C THR A 307 16.17 8.96 -20.75
N PRO A 308 16.77 7.91 -21.37
CA PRO A 308 18.07 7.41 -20.98
C PRO A 308 19.14 8.50 -21.00
N LEU A 309 19.84 8.65 -19.87
CA LEU A 309 21.05 9.45 -19.74
C LEU A 309 22.25 8.76 -20.42
N THR A 310 23.35 9.49 -20.58
CA THR A 310 24.61 8.91 -21.09
C THR A 310 25.29 8.12 -19.98
N THR A 311 25.92 7.00 -20.31
CA THR A 311 26.72 6.19 -19.38
C THR A 311 28.02 6.90 -18.99
N ASP A 312 28.54 6.63 -17.79
CA ASP A 312 29.80 7.22 -17.26
C ASP A 312 29.84 8.76 -17.25
N VAL A 313 28.70 9.41 -16.95
CA VAL A 313 28.60 10.88 -16.90
C VAL A 313 28.11 11.35 -15.52
N SER A 314 28.69 12.47 -15.05
CA SER A 314 28.25 13.18 -13.84
C SER A 314 27.09 14.11 -14.12
N TYR A 315 26.01 13.99 -13.36
CA TYR A 315 24.80 14.80 -13.44
C TYR A 315 24.53 15.58 -12.15
N GLN A 316 23.69 16.60 -12.25
CA GLN A 316 23.09 17.33 -11.13
C GLN A 316 21.58 17.35 -11.29
N TRP A 317 20.84 17.15 -10.20
CA TRP A 317 19.37 17.16 -10.25
C TRP A 317 18.75 17.98 -9.13
N ARG A 318 17.54 18.48 -9.38
CA ARG A 318 16.72 19.23 -8.42
C ARG A 318 15.24 19.02 -8.69
N TYR A 319 14.40 19.30 -7.68
CA TYR A 319 12.95 19.27 -7.83
C TYR A 319 12.26 20.43 -7.09
N SER A 320 10.99 20.66 -7.42
CA SER A 320 10.14 21.71 -6.85
C SER A 320 8.69 21.22 -6.84
N ASP A 321 7.94 21.63 -5.83
CA ASP A 321 6.52 21.27 -5.64
C ASP A 321 5.62 22.46 -5.94
N GLN A 322 4.44 22.18 -6.47
CA GLN A 322 3.35 23.13 -6.58
C GLN A 322 2.18 22.68 -5.70
N ASN A 323 1.54 23.62 -5.02
CA ASN A 323 0.28 23.37 -4.33
C ASN A 323 -0.93 23.51 -5.29
N VAL A 324 -2.12 23.09 -4.83
CA VAL A 324 -3.40 23.21 -5.58
C VAL A 324 -3.84 24.64 -5.87
N GLU A 325 -3.24 25.62 -5.20
CA GLU A 325 -3.48 27.05 -5.44
C GLU A 325 -2.59 27.62 -6.56
N GLY A 326 -1.69 26.80 -7.11
CA GLY A 326 -0.83 27.15 -8.23
C GLY A 326 0.52 27.77 -7.83
N GLU A 327 0.85 27.79 -6.54
CA GLU A 327 2.09 28.36 -6.02
C GLU A 327 3.23 27.33 -6.02
N TRP A 328 4.38 27.72 -6.60
CA TRP A 328 5.56 26.86 -6.64
C TRP A 328 6.49 27.14 -5.45
N ALA A 329 6.96 26.05 -4.83
CA ALA A 329 8.05 26.05 -3.87
C ALA A 329 9.38 26.45 -4.53
N PRO A 330 10.33 27.03 -3.77
CA PRO A 330 11.71 27.13 -4.22
C PRO A 330 12.27 25.76 -4.62
N TRP A 331 13.13 25.75 -5.64
CA TRP A 331 13.85 24.54 -6.02
C TRP A 331 14.69 24.01 -4.85
N SER A 332 14.80 22.67 -4.78
CA SER A 332 15.77 22.02 -3.91
C SER A 332 17.20 22.47 -4.23
N LEU A 333 18.10 22.31 -3.24
CA LEU A 333 19.53 22.39 -3.53
C LEU A 333 19.91 21.24 -4.48
N PRO A 334 20.63 21.53 -5.58
CA PRO A 334 21.04 20.48 -6.50
C PRO A 334 21.98 19.48 -5.83
N THR A 335 21.74 18.18 -6.03
CA THR A 335 22.68 17.11 -5.65
C THR A 335 23.23 16.42 -6.89
N THR A 336 24.39 15.79 -6.75
CA THR A 336 25.15 15.16 -7.84
C THR A 336 25.01 13.64 -7.85
N PHE A 337 25.11 13.02 -9.02
CA PHE A 337 25.31 11.57 -9.16
C PHE A 337 26.07 11.21 -10.44
N THR A 338 26.58 9.98 -10.55
CA THR A 338 27.18 9.44 -11.79
C THR A 338 26.48 8.18 -12.28
N THR A 339 26.29 8.08 -13.60
CA THR A 339 25.77 6.87 -14.25
C THR A 339 26.87 5.81 -14.40
N ALA A 340 26.51 4.53 -14.32
CA ALA A 340 27.39 3.41 -14.58
C ALA A 340 27.76 3.32 -16.06
N ASP A 341 28.96 2.80 -16.35
CA ASP A 341 29.37 2.43 -17.71
C ASP A 341 28.71 1.12 -18.18
N THR A 342 28.72 0.10 -17.30
CA THR A 342 28.16 -1.24 -17.53
C THR A 342 27.12 -1.57 -16.46
N TYR A 343 25.95 -2.06 -16.87
CA TYR A 343 24.87 -2.44 -15.94
C TYR A 343 23.88 -3.44 -16.57
N VAL A 344 23.16 -4.21 -15.74
CA VAL A 344 22.09 -5.10 -16.21
C VAL A 344 20.89 -4.28 -16.68
N ALA A 345 20.46 -4.49 -17.92
CA ALA A 345 19.35 -3.74 -18.50
C ALA A 345 18.01 -4.16 -17.88
N ALA A 346 17.09 -3.20 -17.72
CA ALA A 346 15.74 -3.49 -17.24
C ALA A 346 15.00 -4.37 -18.28
N PRO A 347 14.33 -5.45 -17.85
CA PRO A 347 13.54 -6.26 -18.76
C PRO A 347 12.22 -5.58 -19.14
N THR A 348 11.55 -6.09 -20.17
CA THR A 348 10.15 -5.77 -20.47
C THR A 348 9.24 -6.93 -20.10
N VAL A 349 8.04 -6.66 -19.58
CA VAL A 349 7.03 -7.70 -19.34
C VAL A 349 6.49 -8.21 -20.67
N VAL A 350 6.52 -9.53 -20.85
CA VAL A 350 6.00 -10.23 -22.04
C VAL A 350 4.63 -10.85 -21.74
N SER A 351 4.45 -11.41 -20.55
CA SER A 351 3.19 -12.00 -20.10
C SER A 351 2.98 -11.77 -18.59
N PRO A 352 1.76 -11.42 -18.14
CA PRO A 352 0.66 -10.92 -18.97
C PRO A 352 1.08 -9.69 -19.78
N ALA A 353 0.62 -9.57 -21.02
CA ALA A 353 0.91 -8.40 -21.85
C ALA A 353 0.22 -7.16 -21.25
N ASP A 354 0.79 -5.97 -21.48
CA ASP A 354 0.18 -4.73 -21.01
C ASP A 354 -1.23 -4.53 -21.62
N GLY A 355 -2.22 -4.29 -20.76
CA GLY A 355 -3.63 -4.20 -21.11
C GLY A 355 -4.34 -5.54 -21.32
N ALA A 356 -3.73 -6.69 -20.95
CA ALA A 356 -4.38 -7.99 -21.08
C ALA A 356 -5.66 -8.07 -20.24
N THR A 357 -6.71 -8.70 -20.78
CA THR A 357 -7.97 -9.00 -20.10
C THR A 357 -8.17 -10.50 -19.99
N GLU A 358 -9.15 -10.94 -19.18
CA GLU A 358 -9.43 -12.37 -18.96
C GLU A 358 -8.18 -13.13 -18.46
N VAL A 359 -7.46 -12.51 -17.52
CA VAL A 359 -6.30 -13.16 -16.89
C VAL A 359 -6.78 -14.10 -15.78
N PRO A 360 -6.42 -15.40 -15.81
CA PRO A 360 -6.88 -16.39 -14.84
C PRO A 360 -6.29 -16.13 -13.45
N GLU A 361 -6.66 -16.93 -12.44
CA GLU A 361 -6.15 -16.79 -11.06
C GLU A 361 -4.63 -16.93 -10.96
N GLN A 362 -4.04 -17.82 -11.76
CA GLN A 362 -2.64 -18.21 -11.70
C GLN A 362 -1.95 -18.03 -13.06
N PRO A 363 -1.82 -16.80 -13.58
CA PRO A 363 -1.17 -16.57 -14.85
C PRO A 363 0.32 -16.90 -14.77
N ILE A 364 0.90 -17.19 -15.93
CA ILE A 364 2.34 -17.38 -16.08
C ILE A 364 2.97 -16.03 -16.43
N PHE A 365 3.87 -15.58 -15.57
CA PHE A 365 4.64 -14.36 -15.75
C PHE A 365 5.92 -14.63 -16.55
N SER A 366 6.21 -13.78 -17.53
CA SER A 366 7.41 -13.86 -18.37
C SER A 366 7.94 -12.49 -18.75
N LEU A 367 9.26 -12.39 -18.83
CA LEU A 367 10.06 -11.21 -19.14
C LEU A 367 10.86 -11.41 -20.45
N SER A 368 11.31 -10.30 -21.04
CA SER A 368 12.27 -10.31 -22.14
C SER A 368 13.60 -10.94 -21.73
N ALA A 369 14.43 -11.33 -22.70
CA ALA A 369 15.75 -11.89 -22.42
C ALA A 369 16.61 -11.01 -21.48
N PHE A 370 17.39 -11.66 -20.62
CA PHE A 370 18.42 -11.00 -19.81
C PHE A 370 19.47 -10.37 -20.72
N THR A 371 19.72 -9.07 -20.54
CA THR A 371 20.69 -8.31 -21.33
C THR A 371 21.49 -7.35 -20.45
N VAL A 372 22.70 -7.01 -20.89
CA VAL A 372 23.63 -6.14 -20.18
C VAL A 372 24.05 -5.02 -21.14
N THR A 373 24.00 -3.78 -20.67
CA THR A 373 24.49 -2.63 -21.43
C THR A 373 26.01 -2.56 -21.32
N ASN A 374 26.70 -2.40 -22.46
CA ASN A 374 28.15 -2.21 -22.56
C ASN A 374 29.02 -3.32 -21.90
N GLY A 375 28.52 -4.55 -21.81
CA GLY A 375 29.28 -5.66 -21.25
C GLY A 375 28.53 -6.99 -21.28
N GLU A 376 29.00 -7.95 -20.49
CA GLU A 376 28.39 -9.26 -20.28
C GLU A 376 28.30 -9.54 -18.78
N ASP A 377 27.23 -10.23 -18.36
CA ASP A 377 27.04 -10.73 -16.99
C ASP A 377 26.25 -12.03 -17.06
N THR A 378 26.20 -12.76 -15.96
CA THR A 378 25.38 -13.98 -15.82
C THR A 378 24.14 -13.65 -15.00
N HIS A 379 22.96 -14.10 -15.46
CA HIS A 379 21.73 -14.01 -14.68
C HIS A 379 21.85 -14.85 -13.40
N ALA A 380 21.65 -14.20 -12.25
CA ALA A 380 21.66 -14.81 -10.93
C ALA A 380 20.24 -15.07 -10.42
N ALA A 381 19.32 -14.10 -10.59
CA ALA A 381 17.95 -14.20 -10.10
C ALA A 381 16.99 -13.23 -10.81
N THR A 382 15.70 -13.46 -10.60
CA THR A 382 14.58 -12.61 -11.04
C THR A 382 13.75 -12.19 -9.83
N SER A 383 13.40 -10.91 -9.70
CA SER A 383 12.32 -10.45 -8.82
C SER A 383 11.07 -10.11 -9.62
N VAL A 384 9.90 -10.33 -9.01
CA VAL A 384 8.61 -9.93 -9.56
C VAL A 384 7.76 -9.34 -8.46
N ARG A 385 7.01 -8.28 -8.75
CA ARG A 385 5.98 -7.76 -7.84
C ARG A 385 4.69 -7.49 -8.58
N ILE A 386 3.57 -7.79 -7.94
CA ILE A 386 2.22 -7.47 -8.41
C ILE A 386 1.61 -6.48 -7.43
N LYS A 387 1.03 -5.42 -7.97
CA LYS A 387 0.32 -4.38 -7.23
C LYS A 387 -1.14 -4.33 -7.64
N ASP A 388 -2.01 -4.01 -6.69
CA ASP A 388 -3.41 -3.73 -6.97
C ASP A 388 -3.61 -2.33 -7.60
N SER A 389 -4.87 -1.98 -7.88
CA SER A 389 -5.24 -0.67 -8.43
C SER A 389 -4.93 0.52 -7.54
N THR A 390 -4.62 0.31 -6.26
CA THR A 390 -4.19 1.36 -5.32
C THR A 390 -2.67 1.56 -5.31
N GLY A 391 -1.93 0.68 -5.99
CA GLY A 391 -0.47 0.65 -6.00
C GLY A 391 0.13 -0.15 -4.84
N ALA A 392 -0.69 -0.78 -3.99
CA ALA A 392 -0.21 -1.63 -2.92
C ALA A 392 0.30 -2.96 -3.47
N VAL A 393 1.47 -3.41 -3.00
CA VAL A 393 2.05 -4.70 -3.38
C VAL A 393 1.22 -5.81 -2.75
N VAL A 394 0.51 -6.58 -3.57
CA VAL A 394 -0.30 -7.74 -3.14
C VAL A 394 0.49 -9.04 -3.16
N TRP A 395 1.56 -9.08 -3.97
CA TRP A 395 2.47 -10.22 -4.02
C TRP A 395 3.85 -9.79 -4.50
N GLU A 396 4.87 -10.39 -3.92
CA GLU A 396 6.27 -10.19 -4.30
C GLU A 396 7.03 -11.51 -4.27
N LEU A 397 7.70 -11.80 -5.37
CA LEU A 397 8.76 -12.78 -5.47
C LEU A 397 10.09 -12.02 -5.36
N ALA A 398 10.72 -12.11 -4.20
CA ALA A 398 11.95 -11.37 -3.94
C ALA A 398 13.11 -11.82 -4.85
N GLU A 399 13.39 -13.13 -4.93
CA GLU A 399 14.44 -13.68 -5.79
C GLU A 399 14.08 -15.11 -6.23
N SER A 400 14.32 -15.42 -7.50
CA SER A 400 14.21 -16.78 -8.06
C SER A 400 15.24 -17.01 -9.14
N ALA A 401 15.89 -18.18 -9.15
CA ALA A 401 16.79 -18.59 -10.22
C ALA A 401 16.04 -18.83 -11.55
N THR A 402 14.70 -18.92 -11.51
CA THR A 402 13.87 -19.05 -12.69
C THR A 402 13.87 -17.74 -13.49
N LEU A 403 14.32 -17.81 -14.74
CA LEU A 403 14.41 -16.65 -15.63
C LEU A 403 13.05 -16.22 -16.20
N ASN A 404 12.20 -17.18 -16.55
CA ASN A 404 10.85 -17.03 -17.12
C ASN A 404 9.93 -18.17 -16.68
N ASP A 405 8.64 -18.07 -16.98
CA ASP A 405 7.60 -19.05 -16.60
C ASP A 405 7.30 -19.09 -15.10
N ILE A 406 7.27 -17.91 -14.47
CA ILE A 406 6.96 -17.77 -13.04
C ILE A 406 5.45 -17.85 -12.85
N VAL A 407 4.96 -18.88 -12.16
CA VAL A 407 3.53 -19.06 -11.88
C VAL A 407 3.12 -18.18 -10.70
N VAL A 408 2.11 -17.32 -10.89
CA VAL A 408 1.52 -16.57 -9.79
C VAL A 408 0.75 -17.53 -8.85
N PRO A 409 0.95 -17.46 -7.53
CA PRO A 409 0.26 -18.34 -6.59
C PRO A 409 -1.26 -18.11 -6.57
N ALA A 410 -2.02 -19.18 -6.31
CA ALA A 410 -3.46 -19.11 -6.06
C ALA A 410 -3.76 -18.17 -4.88
N GLY A 411 -4.90 -17.48 -4.93
CA GLY A 411 -5.37 -16.52 -3.93
C GLY A 411 -4.73 -15.13 -3.98
N VAL A 412 -3.67 -14.92 -4.78
CA VAL A 412 -3.06 -13.58 -4.97
C VAL A 412 -3.97 -12.69 -5.80
N LEU A 413 -4.42 -13.19 -6.94
CA LEU A 413 -5.35 -12.50 -7.81
C LEU A 413 -6.78 -12.77 -7.34
N GLN A 414 -7.66 -11.81 -7.59
CA GLN A 414 -9.07 -11.89 -7.21
C GLN A 414 -9.92 -11.73 -8.46
N GLU A 415 -11.00 -12.51 -8.55
CA GLU A 415 -11.96 -12.45 -9.66
C GLU A 415 -12.78 -11.15 -9.65
N GLY A 416 -13.54 -10.94 -10.72
CA GLY A 416 -14.44 -9.80 -10.88
C GLY A 416 -13.83 -8.62 -11.62
N GLU A 417 -13.09 -8.88 -12.70
CA GLU A 417 -12.55 -7.87 -13.61
C GLU A 417 -11.65 -6.83 -12.90
N ARG A 418 -10.78 -7.31 -12.01
CA ARG A 418 -9.91 -6.44 -11.22
C ARG A 418 -8.64 -6.12 -11.96
N THR A 419 -8.23 -4.86 -11.88
CA THR A 419 -6.99 -4.39 -12.52
C THR A 419 -5.82 -4.47 -11.57
N TYR A 420 -4.72 -5.05 -12.06
CA TYR A 420 -3.44 -5.16 -11.38
C TYR A 420 -2.33 -4.60 -12.27
N THR A 421 -1.18 -4.32 -11.67
CA THR A 421 0.07 -4.04 -12.40
C THR A 421 1.16 -5.02 -11.98
N VAL A 422 1.99 -5.43 -12.92
CA VAL A 422 3.13 -6.31 -12.66
C VAL A 422 4.42 -5.67 -13.15
N GLU A 423 5.48 -5.83 -12.37
CA GLU A 423 6.82 -5.37 -12.69
C GLU A 423 7.81 -6.51 -12.40
N GLY A 424 8.86 -6.62 -13.21
CA GLY A 424 9.95 -7.56 -12.98
C GLY A 424 11.33 -6.92 -13.12
N ARG A 425 12.34 -7.49 -12.50
CA ARG A 425 13.74 -7.09 -12.67
C ARG A 425 14.65 -8.31 -12.63
N TYR A 426 15.84 -8.15 -13.20
CA TYR A 426 16.88 -9.17 -13.14
C TYR A 426 18.01 -8.79 -12.19
N HIS A 427 18.66 -9.82 -11.67
CA HIS A 427 19.88 -9.72 -10.88
C HIS A 427 20.99 -10.41 -11.66
N GLY A 428 22.08 -9.70 -11.90
CA GLY A 428 23.33 -10.25 -12.42
C GLY A 428 24.28 -10.63 -11.28
N GLU A 429 25.19 -11.56 -11.53
CA GLU A 429 26.21 -11.97 -10.57
C GLU A 429 27.24 -10.86 -10.30
N THR A 430 27.54 -10.03 -11.31
CA THR A 430 28.63 -9.05 -11.25
C THR A 430 28.13 -7.63 -11.01
N TYR A 431 27.13 -7.20 -11.78
CA TYR A 431 26.67 -5.79 -11.80
C TYR A 431 25.40 -5.55 -10.99
N GLY A 432 24.95 -6.54 -10.22
CA GLY A 432 23.81 -6.41 -9.32
C GLY A 432 22.47 -6.35 -10.06
N SER A 433 21.53 -5.57 -9.51
CA SER A 433 20.14 -5.58 -9.98
C SER A 433 19.92 -4.58 -11.11
N SER A 434 19.15 -4.97 -12.11
CA SER A 434 18.57 -4.02 -13.07
C SER A 434 17.57 -3.08 -12.38
N ALA A 435 17.22 -2.00 -13.06
CA ALA A 435 15.98 -1.30 -12.73
C ALA A 435 14.77 -2.23 -12.94
N TRP A 436 13.64 -1.90 -12.29
CA TRP A 436 12.36 -2.55 -12.56
C TRP A 436 11.90 -2.26 -13.99
N SER A 437 11.21 -3.22 -14.60
CA SER A 437 10.54 -3.04 -15.88
C SER A 437 9.53 -1.90 -15.81
N VAL A 438 9.19 -1.33 -16.97
CA VAL A 438 7.95 -0.55 -17.06
C VAL A 438 6.79 -1.43 -16.58
N PRO A 439 5.88 -0.93 -15.71
CA PRO A 439 4.74 -1.70 -15.24
C PRO A 439 3.84 -2.11 -16.41
N ALA A 440 3.43 -3.37 -16.44
CA ALA A 440 2.37 -3.84 -17.34
C ALA A 440 1.07 -4.01 -16.55
N SER A 441 -0.01 -3.42 -17.05
CA SER A 441 -1.35 -3.55 -16.49
C SER A 441 -2.07 -4.78 -17.04
N PHE A 442 -2.94 -5.40 -16.24
CA PHE A 442 -3.83 -6.47 -16.71
C PHE A 442 -5.10 -6.55 -15.87
N THR A 443 -6.15 -7.18 -16.41
CA THR A 443 -7.46 -7.35 -15.79
C THR A 443 -7.79 -8.83 -15.65
N THR A 444 -8.16 -9.24 -14.44
CA THR A 444 -8.55 -10.64 -14.14
C THR A 444 -9.85 -11.04 -14.82
N GLU A 445 -10.07 -12.35 -15.00
CA GLU A 445 -11.36 -12.91 -15.42
C GLU A 445 -12.50 -12.48 -14.50
N ALA A 446 -13.72 -12.43 -15.05
CA ALA A 446 -14.93 -12.13 -14.29
C ALA A 446 -15.19 -13.18 -13.19
N SER A 447 -14.87 -14.44 -13.46
CA SER A 447 -14.87 -15.52 -12.47
C SER A 447 -13.75 -16.50 -12.73
N PHE A 448 -13.10 -16.99 -11.67
CA PHE A 448 -12.10 -18.06 -11.76
C PHE A 448 -12.72 -19.46 -11.71
N VAL A 449 -14.05 -19.56 -11.67
CA VAL A 449 -14.75 -20.84 -11.65
C VAL A 449 -14.69 -21.47 -13.06
N PRO A 450 -14.08 -22.66 -13.24
CA PRO A 450 -13.92 -23.30 -14.55
C PRO A 450 -15.21 -24.03 -14.97
N ALA A 451 -16.30 -23.27 -15.13
CA ALA A 451 -17.65 -23.80 -15.27
C ALA A 451 -17.91 -24.58 -16.58
N ASP A 452 -17.07 -24.39 -17.59
CA ASP A 452 -17.15 -25.04 -18.91
C ASP A 452 -16.12 -26.17 -19.10
N GLN A 453 -15.16 -26.32 -18.18
CA GLN A 453 -14.07 -27.29 -18.32
C GLN A 453 -14.36 -28.58 -17.57
N ILE A 454 -15.19 -29.48 -18.11
CA ILE A 454 -15.53 -30.77 -17.48
C ILE A 454 -14.27 -31.59 -17.13
N GLY A 455 -14.13 -31.99 -15.86
CA GLY A 455 -13.01 -32.75 -15.34
C GLY A 455 -11.79 -31.91 -14.95
N ALA A 456 -11.90 -30.58 -14.94
CA ALA A 456 -10.87 -29.70 -14.38
C ALA A 456 -10.83 -29.86 -12.85
N ALA A 457 -9.63 -29.90 -12.27
CA ALA A 457 -9.46 -29.93 -10.82
C ALA A 457 -9.89 -28.58 -10.24
N TYR A 458 -10.91 -28.58 -9.38
CA TYR A 458 -11.44 -27.38 -8.75
C TYR A 458 -12.12 -27.73 -7.44
N GLY A 459 -11.93 -26.89 -6.42
CA GLY A 459 -12.60 -27.06 -5.13
C GLY A 459 -12.38 -28.42 -4.46
N GLY A 460 -11.19 -29.01 -4.58
CA GLY A 460 -10.84 -30.31 -3.99
C GLY A 460 -11.44 -31.53 -4.69
N GLY A 461 -12.03 -31.35 -5.88
CA GLY A 461 -12.50 -32.45 -6.73
C GLY A 461 -12.38 -32.07 -8.20
N TYR A 462 -13.31 -32.58 -9.01
CA TYR A 462 -13.35 -32.35 -10.45
C TYR A 462 -14.70 -31.79 -10.88
N THR A 463 -14.70 -30.83 -11.79
CA THR A 463 -15.93 -30.25 -12.35
C THR A 463 -16.76 -31.28 -13.11
N ALA A 464 -18.00 -31.50 -12.69
CA ALA A 464 -18.91 -32.49 -13.23
C ALA A 464 -19.99 -31.90 -14.15
N GLY A 465 -20.06 -30.58 -14.28
CA GLY A 465 -21.04 -29.87 -15.10
C GLY A 465 -21.96 -28.98 -14.26
N GLN A 466 -22.78 -28.21 -14.96
CA GLN A 466 -23.67 -27.24 -14.35
C GLN A 466 -25.06 -27.84 -14.13
N ILE A 467 -25.69 -27.50 -13.00
CA ILE A 467 -27.01 -27.97 -12.62
C ILE A 467 -27.85 -26.84 -12.03
N VAL A 468 -29.12 -26.77 -12.42
CA VAL A 468 -30.14 -25.89 -11.84
C VAL A 468 -30.84 -26.65 -10.72
N SER A 469 -30.76 -26.09 -9.52
CA SER A 469 -31.37 -26.67 -8.34
C SER A 469 -32.91 -26.57 -8.41
N ASP A 470 -33.60 -27.69 -8.23
CA ASP A 470 -35.06 -27.76 -8.16
C ASP A 470 -35.62 -27.34 -6.80
N TYR A 471 -34.75 -26.92 -5.88
CA TYR A 471 -35.10 -26.45 -4.55
C TYR A 471 -35.09 -24.92 -4.42
N ASP A 472 -34.01 -24.27 -4.86
CA ASP A 472 -33.83 -22.81 -4.77
C ASP A 472 -33.82 -22.11 -6.15
N GLY A 473 -33.80 -22.86 -7.26
CA GLY A 473 -33.80 -22.32 -8.62
C GLY A 473 -32.45 -21.76 -9.08
N GLU A 474 -31.41 -21.87 -8.25
CA GLU A 474 -30.09 -21.32 -8.53
C GLU A 474 -29.25 -22.28 -9.38
N THR A 475 -28.29 -21.73 -10.12
CA THR A 475 -27.36 -22.53 -10.93
C THR A 475 -26.08 -22.79 -10.14
N TYR A 476 -25.62 -24.04 -10.19
CA TYR A 476 -24.43 -24.51 -9.51
C TYR A 476 -23.51 -25.27 -10.45
N LEU A 477 -22.20 -25.10 -10.28
CA LEU A 477 -21.20 -26.04 -10.78
C LEU A 477 -21.08 -27.21 -9.80
N LEU A 478 -21.35 -28.41 -10.27
CA LEU A 478 -21.19 -29.64 -9.50
C LEU A 478 -19.72 -30.06 -9.51
N ILE A 479 -19.19 -30.40 -8.34
CA ILE A 479 -17.81 -30.87 -8.16
C ILE A 479 -17.87 -32.29 -7.60
N VAL A 480 -17.43 -33.26 -8.39
CA VAL A 480 -17.33 -34.67 -7.96
C VAL A 480 -16.00 -34.89 -7.23
N SER A 481 -16.03 -35.61 -6.12
CA SER A 481 -14.81 -35.99 -5.39
C SER A 481 -13.87 -36.85 -6.24
N ASP A 482 -12.59 -36.84 -5.89
CA ASP A 482 -11.61 -37.84 -6.32
C ASP A 482 -11.93 -39.24 -5.72
N GLY A 483 -11.09 -40.24 -5.96
CA GLY A 483 -11.26 -41.58 -5.38
C GLY A 483 -11.41 -41.60 -3.85
N GLY A 484 -10.89 -40.59 -3.15
CA GLY A 484 -11.02 -40.41 -1.71
C GLY A 484 -12.45 -40.12 -1.22
N GLY A 485 -13.35 -39.74 -2.12
CA GLY A 485 -14.78 -39.59 -1.81
C GLY A 485 -15.64 -40.81 -2.18
N ASP A 486 -15.04 -41.93 -2.58
CA ASP A 486 -15.74 -43.21 -2.84
C ASP A 486 -15.67 -44.13 -1.61
N SER A 487 -16.83 -44.62 -1.15
CA SER A 487 -16.92 -45.43 0.05
C SER A 487 -16.17 -46.75 -0.03
N VAL A 488 -16.09 -47.38 -1.20
CA VAL A 488 -15.39 -48.66 -1.36
C VAL A 488 -13.90 -48.43 -1.61
N GLN A 489 -13.52 -47.44 -2.40
CA GLN A 489 -12.09 -47.16 -2.66
C GLN A 489 -11.35 -46.74 -1.38
N THR A 490 -12.04 -46.04 -0.47
CA THR A 490 -11.52 -45.72 0.87
C THR A 490 -11.51 -46.91 1.84
N GLY A 491 -12.02 -48.07 1.43
CA GLY A 491 -12.10 -49.28 2.25
C GLY A 491 -13.29 -49.31 3.23
N ALA A 492 -14.19 -48.31 3.22
CA ALA A 492 -15.38 -48.31 4.07
C ALA A 492 -16.49 -49.27 3.57
N GLY A 493 -16.42 -49.70 2.31
CA GLY A 493 -17.34 -50.66 1.71
C GLY A 493 -18.63 -50.02 1.19
N THR A 494 -19.62 -50.87 0.87
CA THR A 494 -20.96 -50.44 0.45
C THR A 494 -21.82 -50.08 1.64
N MET A 495 -22.74 -49.14 1.47
CA MET A 495 -23.55 -48.57 2.55
C MET A 495 -25.03 -48.65 2.26
N GLU A 496 -25.82 -48.87 3.31
CA GLU A 496 -27.27 -48.73 3.22
C GLU A 496 -27.65 -47.25 3.06
N TRP A 497 -28.70 -46.98 2.27
CA TRP A 497 -29.29 -45.65 2.20
C TRP A 497 -29.98 -45.30 3.52
N ARG A 498 -30.70 -46.26 4.10
CA ARG A 498 -31.30 -46.18 5.43
C ARG A 498 -31.42 -47.57 6.08
N THR A 499 -31.26 -47.65 7.40
CA THR A 499 -31.36 -48.89 8.19
C THR A 499 -32.78 -49.46 8.31
N ALA A 500 -33.79 -48.80 7.74
CA ALA A 500 -35.19 -49.23 7.76
C ALA A 500 -35.93 -48.83 6.47
N GLN A 501 -36.91 -49.65 6.08
CA GLN A 501 -37.85 -49.35 5.00
C GLN A 501 -39.03 -48.51 5.51
N SER A 502 -38.74 -47.25 5.81
CA SER A 502 -39.75 -46.24 6.16
C SER A 502 -39.48 -44.93 5.42
N SER A 503 -40.53 -44.14 5.19
CA SER A 503 -40.39 -42.79 4.65
C SER A 503 -39.62 -41.90 5.61
N VAL A 504 -38.81 -40.98 5.07
CA VAL A 504 -38.25 -39.89 5.86
C VAL A 504 -39.34 -38.85 6.08
N THR A 505 -39.65 -38.54 7.33
CA THR A 505 -40.61 -37.48 7.66
C THR A 505 -40.03 -36.13 7.25
N THR A 506 -40.85 -35.23 6.72
CA THR A 506 -40.44 -33.85 6.44
C THR A 506 -40.07 -33.13 7.73
N THR A 507 -38.77 -32.95 7.97
CA THR A 507 -38.29 -32.14 9.09
C THR A 507 -37.82 -30.80 8.53
N HIS A 508 -38.51 -29.71 8.90
CA HIS A 508 -38.35 -28.34 8.32
C HIS A 508 -38.86 -28.13 6.89
N GLY A 509 -39.85 -28.92 6.44
CA GLY A 509 -40.61 -28.61 5.22
C GLY A 509 -40.00 -29.07 3.89
N VAL A 510 -38.85 -29.76 3.91
CA VAL A 510 -38.21 -30.32 2.71
C VAL A 510 -37.95 -31.81 2.95
N PRO A 511 -38.60 -32.74 2.23
CA PRO A 511 -38.24 -34.16 2.28
C PRO A 511 -36.97 -34.39 1.43
N PRO A 512 -36.18 -35.45 1.67
CA PRO A 512 -34.99 -35.78 0.89
C PRO A 512 -35.38 -36.35 -0.50
N MET A 513 -36.08 -35.55 -1.30
CA MET A 513 -36.71 -35.93 -2.56
C MET A 513 -36.36 -34.97 -3.70
N THR A 514 -35.51 -33.95 -3.48
CA THR A 514 -35.07 -33.10 -4.59
C THR A 514 -34.31 -33.94 -5.62
N LEU A 515 -34.42 -33.55 -6.89
CA LEU A 515 -33.78 -34.22 -8.01
C LEU A 515 -32.43 -33.62 -8.34
N ALA A 516 -32.25 -32.32 -8.11
CA ALA A 516 -31.06 -31.56 -8.48
C ALA A 516 -30.41 -30.80 -7.32
N ASP A 517 -30.87 -31.02 -6.08
CA ASP A 517 -30.27 -30.45 -4.88
C ASP A 517 -29.98 -31.50 -3.81
N GLY A 518 -28.93 -32.29 -4.00
CA GLY A 518 -28.51 -33.29 -3.02
C GLY A 518 -28.11 -32.67 -1.68
N ARG A 519 -27.69 -31.39 -1.67
CA ARG A 519 -27.39 -30.67 -0.43
C ARG A 519 -28.65 -30.46 0.41
N ALA A 520 -29.76 -30.06 -0.21
CA ALA A 520 -31.04 -29.90 0.45
C ALA A 520 -31.52 -31.25 1.01
N ASN A 521 -31.38 -32.35 0.25
CA ASN A 521 -31.69 -33.70 0.74
C ASN A 521 -30.83 -34.08 1.95
N HIS A 522 -29.53 -33.82 1.85
CA HIS A 522 -28.56 -34.08 2.92
C HIS A 522 -28.88 -33.30 4.19
N ASN A 523 -29.22 -32.01 4.05
CA ASN A 523 -29.64 -31.15 5.16
C ASN A 523 -30.96 -31.61 5.78
N ALA A 524 -31.94 -32.05 4.98
CA ALA A 524 -33.19 -32.62 5.47
C ALA A 524 -32.95 -33.89 6.32
N ILE A 525 -32.05 -34.77 5.88
CA ILE A 525 -31.66 -35.98 6.62
C ILE A 525 -30.97 -35.62 7.94
N LYS A 526 -30.03 -34.67 7.93
CA LYS A 526 -29.38 -34.18 9.16
C LYS A 526 -30.39 -33.58 10.13
N ALA A 527 -31.32 -32.78 9.61
CA ALA A 527 -32.33 -32.11 10.40
C ALA A 527 -33.36 -33.07 11.02
N ALA A 528 -33.58 -34.24 10.42
CA ALA A 528 -34.42 -35.30 10.99
C ALA A 528 -33.84 -35.91 12.30
N GLY A 529 -32.59 -35.59 12.67
CA GLY A 529 -32.03 -35.90 13.99
C GLY A 529 -31.66 -37.36 14.21
N ALA A 530 -31.50 -38.15 13.14
CA ALA A 530 -31.24 -39.59 13.20
C ALA A 530 -30.19 -40.03 12.17
N LEU A 531 -29.06 -39.33 12.07
CA LEU A 531 -28.01 -39.61 11.07
C LEU A 531 -27.51 -41.05 11.09
N SER A 532 -27.49 -41.70 12.27
CA SER A 532 -27.16 -43.13 12.41
C SER A 532 -28.13 -44.09 11.71
N GLN A 533 -29.32 -43.61 11.31
CA GLN A 533 -30.24 -44.37 10.47
C GLN A 533 -29.89 -44.29 8.99
N PHE A 534 -28.97 -43.43 8.58
CA PHE A 534 -28.60 -43.19 7.17
C PHE A 534 -27.10 -43.44 6.96
N PRO A 535 -26.64 -44.71 6.90
CA PRO A 535 -25.22 -45.03 6.85
C PRO A 535 -24.44 -44.33 5.73
N ALA A 536 -25.02 -44.22 4.53
CA ALA A 536 -24.42 -43.49 3.41
C ALA A 536 -24.15 -42.00 3.74
N VAL A 537 -25.14 -41.30 4.28
CA VAL A 537 -25.04 -39.88 4.65
C VAL A 537 -24.14 -39.68 5.87
N GLN A 538 -24.26 -40.59 6.85
CA GLN A 538 -23.43 -40.61 8.05
C GLN A 538 -21.94 -40.75 7.71
N TRP A 539 -21.60 -41.60 6.75
CA TRP A 539 -20.22 -41.79 6.35
C TRP A 539 -19.63 -40.52 5.75
N ILE A 540 -20.36 -39.83 4.86
CA ILE A 540 -19.92 -38.55 4.29
C ILE A 540 -19.66 -37.55 5.42
N GLU A 541 -20.61 -37.40 6.36
CA GLU A 541 -20.49 -36.46 7.47
C GLU A 541 -19.31 -36.78 8.40
N ASN A 542 -19.18 -38.04 8.81
CA ASN A 542 -18.21 -38.44 9.83
C ASN A 542 -16.82 -38.71 9.28
N THR A 543 -16.68 -38.90 7.96
CA THR A 543 -15.41 -39.25 7.31
C THR A 543 -14.92 -38.12 6.43
N LEU A 544 -15.75 -37.66 5.49
CA LEU A 544 -15.34 -36.68 4.48
C LEU A 544 -15.47 -35.24 4.97
N ASN A 545 -16.45 -34.95 5.84
CA ASN A 545 -16.66 -33.60 6.38
C ASN A 545 -16.02 -33.37 7.77
N ALA A 546 -15.36 -34.39 8.33
CA ALA A 546 -14.71 -34.29 9.63
C ALA A 546 -13.31 -33.67 9.54
N GLY A 547 -12.87 -33.01 10.62
CA GLY A 547 -11.51 -32.45 10.70
C GLY A 547 -11.24 -31.38 9.64
N ALA A 548 -10.15 -31.55 8.87
CA ALA A 548 -9.81 -30.67 7.74
C ALA A 548 -10.70 -30.90 6.51
N GLY A 549 -11.53 -31.95 6.51
CA GLY A 549 -12.34 -32.34 5.37
C GLY A 549 -11.55 -33.00 4.24
N LEU A 550 -12.25 -33.67 3.32
CA LEU A 550 -11.65 -34.25 2.12
C LEU A 550 -11.13 -33.12 1.23
N ASN A 551 -9.83 -33.16 0.92
CA ASN A 551 -9.12 -32.17 0.11
C ASN A 551 -9.30 -30.73 0.60
N GLY A 552 -9.40 -30.53 1.92
CA GLY A 552 -9.55 -29.21 2.56
C GLY A 552 -10.99 -28.68 2.60
N HIS A 553 -11.99 -29.50 2.23
CA HIS A 553 -13.38 -29.10 2.14
C HIS A 553 -14.29 -29.96 3.02
N THR A 554 -15.23 -29.34 3.74
CA THR A 554 -16.13 -29.98 4.71
C THR A 554 -17.61 -29.91 4.30
N ASP A 555 -17.85 -29.55 3.06
CA ASP A 555 -19.16 -29.41 2.43
C ASP A 555 -19.35 -30.51 1.38
N TRP A 556 -19.06 -31.76 1.69
CA TRP A 556 -19.42 -32.89 0.83
C TRP A 556 -20.83 -33.40 1.15
N TYR A 557 -21.53 -33.94 0.15
CA TYR A 557 -22.87 -34.55 0.28
C TYR A 557 -23.10 -35.67 -0.74
N LEU A 558 -24.16 -36.43 -0.54
CA LEU A 558 -24.60 -37.47 -1.47
C LEU A 558 -25.40 -36.82 -2.63
N PRO A 559 -25.01 -36.99 -3.90
CA PRO A 559 -25.68 -36.33 -5.03
C PRO A 559 -27.15 -36.74 -5.13
N ALA A 560 -28.02 -35.82 -5.52
CA ALA A 560 -29.39 -36.13 -5.93
C ALA A 560 -29.40 -36.89 -7.27
N ARG A 561 -30.56 -37.44 -7.66
CA ARG A 561 -30.70 -38.30 -8.85
C ARG A 561 -30.14 -37.66 -10.12
N ASP A 562 -30.44 -36.38 -10.36
CA ASP A 562 -30.05 -35.68 -11.56
C ASP A 562 -28.61 -35.12 -11.46
N GLU A 563 -28.09 -34.86 -10.26
CA GLU A 563 -26.67 -34.61 -10.04
C GLU A 563 -25.82 -35.87 -10.36
N LEU A 564 -26.28 -37.05 -9.92
CA LEU A 564 -25.61 -38.32 -10.18
C LEU A 564 -25.65 -38.71 -11.67
N GLU A 565 -26.75 -38.37 -12.35
CA GLU A 565 -26.89 -38.53 -13.79
C GLU A 565 -25.85 -37.71 -14.55
N LEU A 566 -25.70 -36.43 -14.18
CA LEU A 566 -24.76 -35.54 -14.80
C LEU A 566 -23.31 -36.04 -14.64
N ILE A 567 -23.01 -36.64 -13.49
CA ILE A 567 -21.72 -37.31 -13.24
C ILE A 567 -21.53 -38.51 -14.17
N TYR A 568 -22.52 -39.41 -14.29
CA TYR A 568 -22.41 -40.54 -15.23
C TYR A 568 -22.23 -40.05 -16.67
N ARG A 569 -22.99 -39.04 -17.10
CA ARG A 569 -22.88 -38.47 -18.45
C ARG A 569 -21.45 -38.03 -18.78
N ASN A 570 -20.78 -37.40 -17.82
CA ASN A 570 -19.45 -36.81 -18.04
C ASN A 570 -18.29 -37.76 -17.69
N PHE A 571 -18.53 -38.73 -16.81
CA PHE A 571 -17.50 -39.64 -16.27
C PHE A 571 -17.85 -41.11 -16.43
N LYS A 572 -18.61 -41.48 -17.48
CA LYS A 572 -18.90 -42.88 -17.80
C LYS A 572 -17.59 -43.68 -17.87
N PRO A 573 -17.40 -44.68 -16.97
CA PRO A 573 -16.11 -45.35 -16.83
C PRO A 573 -15.93 -46.49 -17.84
N THR A 574 -17.02 -47.09 -18.32
CA THR A 574 -17.00 -48.31 -19.15
C THR A 574 -17.18 -48.01 -20.64
N THR A 575 -16.86 -49.01 -21.47
CA THR A 575 -17.21 -49.03 -22.91
C THR A 575 -18.54 -49.76 -23.18
N GLN A 576 -19.31 -50.11 -22.15
CA GLN A 576 -20.56 -50.87 -22.33
C GLN A 576 -21.65 -49.99 -22.96
N ASP A 577 -22.63 -50.63 -23.59
CA ASP A 577 -23.81 -49.93 -24.12
C ASP A 577 -24.59 -49.28 -22.97
N ASN A 578 -25.10 -48.06 -23.21
CA ASN A 578 -26.00 -47.43 -22.25
C ASN A 578 -27.36 -48.11 -22.28
N ASN A 579 -28.06 -48.05 -21.16
CA ASN A 579 -29.46 -48.38 -21.10
C ASN A 579 -30.28 -47.22 -21.69
N ASP A 580 -30.68 -47.34 -22.95
CA ASP A 580 -31.55 -46.39 -23.66
C ASP A 580 -33.05 -46.70 -23.49
N GLY A 581 -33.39 -47.56 -22.53
CA GLY A 581 -34.76 -47.82 -22.10
C GLY A 581 -35.34 -46.69 -21.24
N ASN A 582 -36.58 -46.89 -20.81
CA ASN A 582 -37.30 -45.93 -19.98
C ASN A 582 -37.17 -46.26 -18.50
N ARG A 583 -37.03 -45.21 -17.69
CA ARG A 583 -37.23 -45.25 -16.23
C ARG A 583 -38.64 -45.75 -15.91
N SER A 584 -38.83 -46.19 -14.67
CA SER A 584 -40.17 -46.53 -14.17
C SER A 584 -41.14 -45.36 -14.38
N SER A 585 -42.38 -45.67 -14.77
CA SER A 585 -43.51 -44.73 -14.83
C SER A 585 -44.53 -45.00 -13.72
N SER A 586 -44.16 -45.77 -12.70
CA SER A 586 -45.05 -46.14 -11.60
C SER A 586 -45.30 -44.95 -10.68
N SER A 587 -46.56 -44.58 -10.50
CA SER A 587 -46.96 -43.53 -9.55
C SER A 587 -46.70 -43.89 -8.08
N SER A 588 -46.27 -45.13 -7.78
CA SER A 588 -45.85 -45.54 -6.43
C SER A 588 -44.46 -45.03 -6.05
N TYR A 589 -43.76 -44.40 -6.99
CA TYR A 589 -42.42 -43.86 -6.82
C TYR A 589 -42.40 -42.38 -7.17
N TYR A 590 -41.79 -41.59 -6.32
CA TYR A 590 -41.47 -40.20 -6.62
C TYR A 590 -40.46 -40.13 -7.76
N ALA A 591 -40.69 -39.19 -8.68
CA ALA A 591 -39.88 -38.96 -9.88
C ALA A 591 -39.75 -40.18 -10.83
N ALA A 592 -40.70 -41.10 -10.78
CA ALA A 592 -40.89 -42.10 -11.82
C ALA A 592 -41.64 -41.48 -13.01
N ASP A 593 -40.89 -40.77 -13.85
CA ASP A 593 -41.39 -39.97 -14.98
C ASP A 593 -41.58 -40.76 -16.28
N GLY A 594 -41.14 -42.01 -16.35
CA GLY A 594 -41.20 -42.80 -17.58
C GLY A 594 -40.30 -42.29 -18.71
N ALA A 595 -39.41 -41.33 -18.43
CA ALA A 595 -38.47 -40.80 -19.42
C ALA A 595 -37.36 -41.80 -19.70
N THR A 596 -36.72 -41.69 -20.87
CA THR A 596 -35.50 -42.44 -21.17
C THR A 596 -34.44 -42.16 -20.11
N HIS A 597 -33.70 -43.18 -19.68
CA HIS A 597 -32.57 -43.00 -18.76
C HIS A 597 -31.64 -41.89 -19.27
N GLY A 598 -31.08 -41.08 -18.37
CA GLY A 598 -30.27 -39.93 -18.74
C GLY A 598 -31.04 -38.64 -18.99
N THR A 599 -32.37 -38.69 -19.20
CA THR A 599 -33.14 -37.44 -19.36
C THR A 599 -33.03 -36.61 -18.07
N ASN A 600 -32.48 -35.39 -18.21
CA ASN A 600 -32.15 -34.51 -17.12
C ASN A 600 -32.47 -33.04 -17.47
N ALA A 601 -33.67 -32.61 -17.10
CA ALA A 601 -34.14 -31.23 -17.29
C ALA A 601 -33.42 -30.20 -16.41
N ASN A 602 -32.69 -30.68 -15.39
CA ASN A 602 -32.01 -29.83 -14.43
C ASN A 602 -30.54 -29.58 -14.79
N SER A 603 -29.94 -30.32 -15.73
CA SER A 603 -28.57 -30.05 -16.18
C SER A 603 -28.49 -28.88 -17.14
N LEU A 604 -27.31 -28.25 -17.24
CA LEU A 604 -26.99 -27.26 -18.25
C LEU A 604 -25.79 -27.72 -19.10
N PRO A 605 -25.97 -27.89 -20.43
CA PRO A 605 -27.25 -27.87 -21.15
C PRO A 605 -28.21 -28.99 -20.69
N GLU A 606 -29.49 -28.86 -21.04
CA GLU A 606 -30.52 -29.87 -20.73
C GLU A 606 -30.11 -31.23 -21.31
N GLY A 607 -30.08 -32.24 -20.44
CA GLY A 607 -29.59 -33.56 -20.73
C GLY A 607 -30.61 -34.40 -21.49
N ALA A 608 -30.29 -34.76 -22.73
CA ALA A 608 -31.10 -35.70 -23.49
C ALA A 608 -31.02 -37.13 -22.91
N GLY A 609 -32.08 -37.90 -23.12
CA GLY A 609 -32.06 -39.33 -22.83
C GLY A 609 -30.93 -40.05 -23.57
N TYR A 610 -30.34 -41.04 -22.91
CA TYR A 610 -29.25 -41.82 -23.47
C TYR A 610 -29.66 -42.53 -24.75
N THR A 611 -28.68 -42.68 -25.63
CA THR A 611 -28.73 -43.67 -26.70
C THR A 611 -27.79 -44.81 -26.34
N THR A 612 -27.89 -45.93 -27.05
CA THR A 612 -26.98 -47.08 -26.87
C THR A 612 -25.50 -46.67 -26.75
N SER A 613 -25.06 -45.64 -27.50
CA SER A 613 -23.66 -45.19 -27.51
C SER A 613 -23.39 -43.80 -26.88
N ASP A 614 -24.42 -43.04 -26.50
CA ASP A 614 -24.29 -41.68 -25.94
C ASP A 614 -24.93 -41.61 -24.54
N PRO A 615 -24.16 -41.32 -23.47
CA PRO A 615 -22.75 -40.92 -23.43
C PRO A 615 -21.77 -42.04 -23.82
N ALA A 616 -20.69 -41.65 -24.49
CA ALA A 616 -19.53 -42.51 -24.71
C ALA A 616 -18.68 -42.60 -23.43
N GLN A 617 -17.74 -43.56 -23.37
CA GLN A 617 -16.76 -43.63 -22.28
C GLN A 617 -16.01 -42.29 -22.18
N THR A 618 -15.76 -41.83 -20.95
CA THR A 618 -15.05 -40.58 -20.71
C THR A 618 -13.64 -40.59 -21.35
N ALA A 619 -13.21 -39.42 -21.84
CA ALA A 619 -11.86 -39.21 -22.35
C ALA A 619 -10.82 -39.04 -21.23
N ARG A 620 -11.26 -38.90 -19.97
CA ARG A 620 -10.39 -38.64 -18.81
C ARG A 620 -9.81 -39.94 -18.27
N ASP A 621 -8.51 -40.15 -18.44
CA ASP A 621 -7.84 -41.41 -18.06
C ASP A 621 -8.07 -41.82 -16.59
N SER A 622 -8.04 -40.87 -15.65
CA SER A 622 -8.26 -41.19 -14.23
C SER A 622 -9.68 -41.70 -13.93
N PHE A 623 -10.67 -41.38 -14.78
CA PHE A 623 -12.07 -41.76 -14.61
C PHE A 623 -12.48 -42.97 -15.46
N ARG A 624 -11.61 -43.49 -16.32
CA ARG A 624 -11.85 -44.75 -17.07
C ARG A 624 -11.73 -45.94 -16.13
N GLU A 625 -12.45 -47.02 -16.42
CA GLU A 625 -12.38 -48.28 -15.65
C GLU A 625 -10.94 -48.66 -15.26
N GLY A 626 -10.69 -48.84 -13.96
CA GLY A 626 -9.37 -49.12 -13.39
C GLY A 626 -8.51 -47.88 -13.07
N GLY A 627 -8.95 -46.67 -13.42
CA GLY A 627 -8.32 -45.41 -13.05
C GLY A 627 -8.49 -45.05 -11.57
N ALA A 628 -7.66 -44.13 -11.08
CA ALA A 628 -7.60 -43.77 -9.66
C ALA A 628 -8.88 -43.07 -9.16
N ASP A 629 -9.56 -42.34 -10.02
CA ASP A 629 -10.79 -41.61 -9.70
C ASP A 629 -12.04 -42.27 -10.28
N ALA A 630 -11.88 -43.40 -10.98
CA ALA A 630 -12.92 -44.06 -11.74
C ALA A 630 -14.10 -44.49 -10.89
N PHE A 631 -15.29 -44.30 -11.44
CA PHE A 631 -16.46 -45.00 -10.93
C PHE A 631 -16.37 -46.47 -11.29
N GLU A 632 -16.76 -47.33 -10.36
CA GLU A 632 -16.81 -48.77 -10.60
C GLU A 632 -18.08 -49.14 -11.36
N ALA A 633 -18.04 -50.17 -12.21
CA ALA A 633 -19.19 -50.68 -12.96
C ALA A 633 -20.22 -51.33 -12.01
N SER A 634 -20.94 -50.51 -11.24
CA SER A 634 -21.76 -50.88 -10.08
C SER A 634 -22.80 -49.79 -9.77
N GLY A 635 -23.71 -50.09 -8.84
CA GLY A 635 -24.72 -49.13 -8.38
C GLY A 635 -24.17 -48.11 -7.37
N TYR A 636 -24.43 -46.83 -7.62
CA TYR A 636 -24.15 -45.71 -6.73
C TYR A 636 -25.44 -45.08 -6.22
N TRP A 637 -25.52 -44.85 -4.91
CA TRP A 637 -26.66 -44.19 -4.29
C TRP A 637 -26.79 -42.73 -4.72
N SER A 638 -28.04 -42.29 -4.91
CA SER A 638 -28.39 -40.87 -4.83
C SER A 638 -29.03 -40.55 -3.47
N SER A 639 -29.13 -39.26 -3.14
CA SER A 639 -29.84 -38.77 -1.96
C SER A 639 -31.36 -38.69 -2.13
N THR A 640 -31.87 -38.85 -3.35
CA THR A 640 -33.30 -38.75 -3.67
C THR A 640 -34.06 -40.00 -3.21
N GLU A 641 -34.96 -39.83 -2.25
CA GLU A 641 -35.91 -40.84 -1.80
C GLU A 641 -36.98 -41.09 -2.87
N GLY A 642 -37.21 -42.36 -3.20
CA GLY A 642 -38.24 -42.75 -4.16
C GLY A 642 -39.59 -42.97 -3.48
N ASN A 643 -39.61 -43.68 -2.35
CA ASN A 643 -40.82 -43.87 -1.53
C ASN A 643 -40.44 -44.39 -0.13
N SER A 644 -41.39 -44.96 0.62
CA SER A 644 -41.13 -45.51 1.96
C SER A 644 -40.09 -46.63 1.98
N SER A 645 -39.98 -47.42 0.91
CA SER A 645 -39.14 -48.62 0.86
C SER A 645 -37.88 -48.47 0.02
N GLY A 646 -37.82 -47.49 -0.87
CA GLY A 646 -36.74 -47.36 -1.84
C GLY A 646 -36.20 -45.94 -2.03
N ALA A 647 -34.96 -45.87 -2.49
CA ALA A 647 -34.26 -44.66 -2.90
C ALA A 647 -33.69 -44.83 -4.31
N TRP A 648 -33.46 -43.73 -5.01
CA TRP A 648 -32.88 -43.74 -6.34
C TRP A 648 -31.39 -44.05 -6.30
N TYR A 649 -30.93 -44.82 -7.28
CA TYR A 649 -29.52 -45.12 -7.51
C TYR A 649 -29.27 -45.15 -9.03
N GLN A 650 -28.00 -45.06 -9.42
CA GLN A 650 -27.59 -45.19 -10.81
C GLN A 650 -26.49 -46.25 -10.98
N GLY A 651 -26.64 -47.11 -11.98
CA GLY A 651 -25.62 -48.05 -12.41
C GLY A 651 -24.58 -47.35 -13.27
N PHE A 652 -23.30 -47.43 -12.90
CA PHE A 652 -22.18 -46.87 -13.66
C PHE A 652 -21.60 -47.84 -14.70
N ASP A 653 -22.19 -49.03 -14.83
CA ASP A 653 -21.98 -49.96 -15.94
C ASP A 653 -22.65 -49.46 -17.23
N SER A 654 -23.94 -49.10 -17.16
CA SER A 654 -24.82 -48.81 -18.30
C SER A 654 -25.63 -47.52 -18.15
N GLY A 655 -25.46 -46.78 -17.06
CA GLY A 655 -26.17 -45.52 -16.80
C GLY A 655 -27.60 -45.70 -16.28
N SER A 656 -28.03 -46.94 -16.04
CA SER A 656 -29.40 -47.22 -15.66
C SER A 656 -29.79 -46.58 -14.33
N GLN A 657 -30.91 -45.85 -14.32
CA GLN A 657 -31.44 -45.15 -13.16
C GLN A 657 -32.66 -45.88 -12.61
N TYR A 658 -32.53 -46.47 -11.42
CA TYR A 658 -33.57 -47.30 -10.81
C TYR A 658 -33.77 -46.97 -9.33
N ILE A 659 -34.78 -47.59 -8.74
CA ILE A 659 -35.03 -47.54 -7.29
C ILE A 659 -34.59 -48.87 -6.69
N SER A 660 -33.80 -48.77 -5.62
CA SER A 660 -33.34 -49.92 -4.84
C SER A 660 -33.87 -49.82 -3.41
N GLY A 661 -34.02 -50.97 -2.74
CA GLY A 661 -34.44 -51.03 -1.34
C GLY A 661 -33.46 -50.29 -0.44
N LYS A 662 -33.98 -49.46 0.48
CA LYS A 662 -33.13 -48.58 1.31
C LYS A 662 -32.12 -49.31 2.19
N THR A 663 -32.47 -50.53 2.61
CA THR A 663 -31.65 -51.43 3.43
C THR A 663 -30.68 -52.28 2.60
N TYR A 664 -30.60 -52.08 1.28
CA TYR A 664 -29.55 -52.69 0.47
C TYR A 664 -28.30 -51.81 0.50
N ALA A 665 -27.14 -52.44 0.37
CA ALA A 665 -25.87 -51.73 0.37
C ALA A 665 -25.44 -51.42 -1.08
N ASN A 666 -25.20 -50.15 -1.39
CA ASN A 666 -24.61 -49.70 -2.66
C ASN A 666 -23.42 -48.77 -2.39
N ARG A 667 -22.70 -48.39 -3.43
CA ARG A 667 -21.56 -47.47 -3.34
C ARG A 667 -22.03 -46.03 -3.10
N VAL A 668 -21.16 -45.23 -2.51
CA VAL A 668 -21.36 -43.79 -2.33
C VAL A 668 -20.18 -43.07 -2.96
N ARG A 669 -20.47 -42.04 -3.77
CA ARG A 669 -19.48 -41.05 -4.20
C ARG A 669 -19.99 -39.67 -3.79
N ALA A 670 -19.17 -38.93 -3.07
CA ALA A 670 -19.57 -37.62 -2.59
C ALA A 670 -19.35 -36.52 -3.64
N VAL A 671 -20.18 -35.48 -3.55
CA VAL A 671 -20.10 -34.28 -4.38
C VAL A 671 -20.16 -33.04 -3.50
N ARG A 672 -19.71 -31.92 -4.05
CA ARG A 672 -19.97 -30.58 -3.53
C ARG A 672 -20.42 -29.67 -4.67
N ARG A 673 -20.87 -28.46 -4.36
CA ARG A 673 -21.36 -27.51 -5.37
C ARG A 673 -20.89 -26.09 -5.09
N VAL A 674 -20.66 -25.33 -6.16
CA VAL A 674 -20.30 -23.91 -6.12
C VAL A 674 -21.34 -23.14 -6.90
N LYS A 675 -21.90 -22.08 -6.30
CA LYS A 675 -22.90 -21.23 -6.96
C LYS A 675 -22.21 -20.43 -8.08
N LEU A 676 -22.82 -20.38 -9.26
CA LEU A 676 -22.35 -19.60 -10.42
C LEU A 676 -22.98 -18.21 -10.49
#